data_AF-A0A817YPE1-F1
#
_entry.id   AF-A0A817YPE1-F1
#
_cell.length_a   1.000
_cell.length_b   1.000
_cell.length_c   1.000
_cell.angle_alpha   90.00
_cell.angle_beta   90.00
_cell.angle_gamma   90.00
#
_symmetry.space_group_name_H-M   'P 1'
#
loop_
_entity.id
_entity.type
_entity.pdbx_description
1 polymer ?
#
loop_
_entity_poly.entity_id
_entity_poly.type
_entity_poly.pdbx_seq_one_letter_code
_entity_poly.pdbx_strand_id
1 'polypeptide(L)'
;MKRSNIHPTYDSCVNISITNVNKELSSSIPTEVTTRLNAVPKLLYLDGLRGILCLIVVFSHCLLMGKTNHEESFSIFFRPWMQHSPLRLLVAGEFAVAGFFVLSGCVLVRRYFEHFDDNRILFSGLIRRFPRLFIPSTIALLFYFAILHFRPFYGFNQCHEIGEGSVDPEKINFGYVILNTFGQYFWMPALYTIQWTMQVEFVCSILIYFLAFLVTRSFIYRYRIVFYAFLILILPVVWLATHGSIPRPVQYIQPFAFGLLLSDLDAGGYLHFCHSIKMYWTILINLSLILFTIYFGSYPVFNTDVVNGSGTLWSPLGWMFGWFWISLGGFCLLLLSIISKNFQNFLSTNIVHFLGKISFGIYLTHYIILCIVDVSFVQWIAPHLGRDLAVIIGLIIFALPIILSISYAFYLFIDVPAVQIADWLYFIIYTWQSPSQIDIEEDGNARITIERKRNGVRLRIRNLTQNDQGTWKCLGFDQDGKSFSNTLQIVVKVPITFISEPIQYAELNSVVLIKCRVISNPSAEISWFKGQNRIELLPPNYEQTNDGLKINRVSSTDNDIFWCQADVVETGESKDYQIQVVLAQAITSSKIICSSPCAVEKRTATLICEASGNNHLIVNGLSKFIVRENRLIINYVDQTDSGRYSCHAFNDFDQKGQKTEYILNITIPPRLSPIPQIEVNFDENFRSKQVGFICRVERASTESLSLEWLYANNTPVQAIDDISIDTTRLTTQHLIELNFNPIRREHHGNYTCLAKNLADAISTVAQLIVRYKPIFIEPKMTDIYSVPNYRTIMKCQIDSYPPPVIQWVKMIQGNDINQIILEDNDPQVIDIFTKQIGATLYETQLTYNPSEEDFGLNFECRANNSRIEKHSITLQRAEPPRPVRIPEVKPNSNTIELNIQPTLEFGGLPLLQYIVKYEQVGVPNSFKTILFPVVSNQSQTIEIKSLQAASLYRIQVAAENHAGQSVFSTPIQAKTFSGEVPQFSLSNTSCLDYRSCLIKWFIVYDGGSKISQVEISYATIHGNNKVGKWSKPIRIESQATEYELKDLKSKTNYIIVVRLFNAAGHSEEKIRITTNLISECKIGCRSKPSVLIIIGIIASIILGAIIIFILLILNRALLTHYNYRNPESSPAIGRRATDDE
;
A
#
# COMPACT_ATOMS: atom_id res chain seq x y z
N MET A 1 50.92 -4.82 34.28
CA MET A 1 50.40 -6.12 33.81
C MET A 1 49.80 -5.91 32.42
N LYS A 2 50.51 -6.36 31.38
CA LYS A 2 50.10 -6.25 29.97
C LYS A 2 49.00 -7.28 29.71
N ARG A 3 47.80 -6.84 29.31
CA ARG A 3 46.83 -7.69 28.61
C ARG A 3 46.98 -7.45 27.13
N SER A 4 47.36 -8.52 26.44
CA SER A 4 47.57 -8.63 25.01
C SER A 4 46.29 -8.37 24.22
N ASN A 5 46.49 -7.70 23.09
CA ASN A 5 45.54 -7.47 22.02
C ASN A 5 44.82 -8.76 21.60
N ILE A 6 43.49 -8.75 21.67
CA ILE A 6 42.63 -9.56 20.80
C ILE A 6 41.49 -8.63 20.37
N HIS A 7 41.57 -8.14 19.13
CA HIS A 7 40.46 -7.48 18.44
C HIS A 7 39.35 -8.51 18.19
N PRO A 8 38.09 -8.26 18.58
CA PRO A 8 36.97 -8.98 18.00
C PRO A 8 36.62 -8.29 16.68
N THR A 9 37.06 -8.86 15.56
CA THR A 9 36.62 -8.49 14.22
C THR A 9 35.15 -8.88 14.07
N TYR A 10 34.22 -7.95 14.32
CA TYR A 10 32.82 -8.10 13.91
C TYR A 10 32.71 -7.77 12.42
N ASP A 11 33.07 -8.75 11.60
CA ASP A 11 32.83 -8.71 10.17
C ASP A 11 31.33 -8.84 9.89
N SER A 12 30.72 -7.76 9.40
CA SER A 12 29.32 -7.66 8.96
C SER A 12 28.94 -8.60 7.79
N CYS A 13 29.82 -9.52 7.40
CA CYS A 13 29.57 -10.58 6.41
C CYS A 13 29.72 -12.01 6.99
N VAL A 14 29.62 -12.25 8.31
CA VAL A 14 29.67 -13.63 8.83
C VAL A 14 28.56 -13.90 9.84
N ASN A 15 27.40 -14.31 9.32
CA ASN A 15 26.41 -15.05 10.11
C ASN A 15 25.98 -16.26 9.28
N ILE A 16 26.79 -17.32 9.35
CA ILE A 16 26.60 -18.58 8.62
C ILE A 16 25.74 -19.48 9.52
N SER A 17 24.52 -19.77 9.11
CA SER A 17 23.70 -20.83 9.72
C SER A 17 23.67 -22.03 8.78
N ILE A 18 24.42 -23.08 9.10
CA ILE A 18 24.38 -24.36 8.40
C ILE A 18 23.31 -25.22 9.07
N THR A 19 22.15 -25.37 8.43
CA THR A 19 21.12 -26.32 8.87
C THR A 19 21.23 -27.56 7.99
N ASN A 20 21.82 -28.63 8.51
CA ASN A 20 21.86 -29.94 7.86
C ASN A 20 20.55 -30.67 8.18
N VAL A 21 19.71 -30.89 7.16
CA VAL A 21 18.54 -31.76 7.25
C VAL A 21 19.02 -33.13 6.78
N ASN A 22 19.32 -34.03 7.72
CA ASN A 22 19.31 -35.50 7.63
C ASN A 22 20.37 -36.15 8.54
N LYS A 23 20.05 -36.33 9.83
CA LYS A 23 20.20 -37.59 10.61
C LYS A 23 19.98 -37.30 12.09
N GLU A 24 18.94 -37.95 12.64
CA GLU A 24 18.94 -38.31 14.06
C GLU A 24 20.02 -39.39 14.26
N LEU A 25 21.02 -39.12 15.10
CA LEU A 25 21.49 -40.09 16.07
C LEU A 25 22.24 -39.37 17.20
N SER A 26 21.83 -39.73 18.40
CA SER A 26 22.30 -39.28 19.71
C SER A 26 23.79 -39.55 19.98
N SER A 27 24.52 -38.54 20.42
CA SER A 27 25.41 -38.66 21.59
C SER A 27 25.77 -37.28 22.16
N SER A 28 25.88 -37.26 23.48
CA SER A 28 25.93 -36.15 24.43
C SER A 28 27.14 -35.23 24.30
N ILE A 29 26.90 -33.91 24.15
CA ILE A 29 27.81 -32.81 24.50
C ILE A 29 26.93 -31.68 25.09
N PRO A 30 27.34 -31.01 26.20
CA PRO A 30 26.41 -30.41 27.15
C PRO A 30 25.64 -29.20 26.62
N THR A 31 24.36 -29.22 26.96
CA THR A 31 23.43 -28.09 26.93
C THR A 31 23.91 -26.96 27.82
N GLU A 32 24.40 -25.88 27.22
CA GLU A 32 24.22 -24.48 27.60
C GLU A 32 25.28 -23.63 26.86
N VAL A 33 24.82 -22.81 25.90
CA VAL A 33 25.24 -21.42 25.57
C VAL A 33 24.65 -21.14 24.17
N THR A 34 23.32 -21.15 24.07
CA THR A 34 22.59 -20.29 23.11
C THR A 34 22.05 -19.11 23.88
N THR A 35 22.95 -18.33 24.48
CA THR A 35 22.60 -17.02 25.05
C THR A 35 22.74 -15.96 23.97
N ARG A 36 21.57 -15.58 23.43
CA ARG A 36 21.24 -14.24 22.91
C ARG A 36 22.42 -13.40 22.40
N LEU A 37 22.69 -13.43 21.10
CA LEU A 37 23.20 -12.22 20.44
C LEU A 37 22.03 -11.23 20.35
N ASN A 38 21.86 -10.51 21.44
CA ASN A 38 20.80 -9.54 21.68
C ASN A 38 20.75 -8.53 20.52
N ALA A 39 19.59 -8.43 19.88
CA ALA A 39 19.14 -7.14 19.41
C ALA A 39 19.18 -6.19 20.62
N VAL A 40 20.04 -5.17 20.60
CA VAL A 40 20.06 -4.13 21.64
C VAL A 40 18.63 -3.60 21.76
N PRO A 41 18.01 -3.64 22.95
CA PRO A 41 16.63 -3.23 23.12
C PRO A 41 16.47 -1.78 22.68
N LYS A 42 15.52 -1.51 21.77
CA LYS A 42 15.11 -0.15 21.43
C LYS A 42 14.75 0.55 22.73
N LEU A 43 15.40 1.66 23.07
CA LEU A 43 15.20 2.37 24.33
C LEU A 43 13.86 3.08 24.30
N LEU A 44 12.79 2.36 24.67
CA LEU A 44 11.39 2.82 24.57
C LEU A 44 11.15 4.19 25.23
N TYR A 45 11.87 4.50 26.31
CA TYR A 45 11.73 5.75 27.04
C TYR A 45 12.21 6.98 26.26
N LEU A 46 13.21 6.85 25.37
CA LEU A 46 13.69 7.96 24.55
C LEU A 46 12.69 8.31 23.43
N ASP A 47 12.04 7.29 22.87
CA ASP A 47 10.90 7.50 21.97
C ASP A 47 9.76 8.22 22.73
N GLY A 48 9.45 7.78 23.95
CA GLY A 48 8.44 8.43 24.79
C GLY A 48 8.74 9.90 25.09
N LEU A 49 10.00 10.23 25.40
CA LEU A 49 10.45 11.61 25.62
C LEU A 49 10.22 12.49 24.38
N ARG A 50 10.56 11.95 23.20
CA ARG A 50 10.31 12.59 21.90
C ARG A 50 8.81 12.93 21.70
N GLY A 51 7.92 12.02 22.12
CA GLY A 51 6.48 12.23 22.08
C GLY A 51 6.01 13.41 22.96
N ILE A 52 6.54 13.53 24.17
CA ILE A 52 6.21 14.64 25.09
C ILE A 52 6.67 15.98 24.52
N LEU A 53 7.92 16.06 24.03
CA LEU A 53 8.45 17.27 23.40
C LEU A 53 7.58 17.68 22.21
N CYS A 54 7.10 16.72 21.42
CA CYS A 54 6.23 17.00 20.30
C CYS A 54 4.90 17.65 20.73
N LEU A 55 4.27 17.19 21.82
CA LEU A 55 3.04 17.78 22.32
C LEU A 55 3.24 19.21 22.83
N ILE A 56 4.39 19.51 23.45
CA ILE A 56 4.72 20.88 23.88
C ILE A 56 4.77 21.83 22.67
N VAL A 57 5.32 21.38 21.53
CA VAL A 57 5.31 22.18 20.27
C VAL A 57 3.89 22.42 19.78
N VAL A 58 3.03 21.40 19.79
CA VAL A 58 1.61 21.53 19.37
C VAL A 58 0.89 22.58 20.24
N PHE A 59 1.07 22.52 21.56
CA PHE A 59 0.46 23.50 22.48
C PHE A 59 1.03 24.90 22.27
N SER A 60 2.34 25.02 22.01
CA SER A 60 2.97 26.30 21.71
C SER A 60 2.37 26.96 20.47
N HIS A 61 2.26 26.22 19.36
CA HIS A 61 1.68 26.74 18.12
C HIS A 61 0.18 27.03 18.22
N CYS A 62 -0.58 26.23 18.98
CA CYS A 62 -1.99 26.51 19.25
C CYS A 62 -2.17 27.90 19.91
N LEU A 63 -1.36 28.23 20.92
CA LEU A 63 -1.42 29.54 21.57
C LEU A 63 -1.05 30.71 20.63
N LEU A 64 -0.20 30.48 19.62
CA LEU A 64 0.12 31.49 18.61
C LEU A 64 -1.06 31.79 17.68
N MET A 65 -1.93 30.79 17.42
CA MET A 65 -3.09 30.93 16.53
C MET A 65 -4.22 31.79 17.12
N GLY A 66 -4.17 32.11 18.42
CA GLY A 66 -5.12 33.02 19.07
C GLY A 66 -4.88 34.52 18.76
N LYS A 67 -3.89 34.87 17.94
CA LYS A 67 -3.49 36.26 17.64
C LYS A 67 -4.12 36.75 16.31
N THR A 68 -4.88 37.84 16.31
CA THR A 68 -5.48 38.41 15.07
C THR A 68 -5.16 39.91 14.92
N ASN A 69 -5.07 40.39 13.68
CA ASN A 69 -4.46 41.67 13.26
C ASN A 69 -5.06 42.99 13.79
N HIS A 70 -6.11 43.01 14.62
CA HIS A 70 -6.74 44.30 15.00
C HIS A 70 -7.10 44.54 16.46
N GLU A 71 -6.93 43.61 17.39
CA GLU A 71 -7.18 43.90 18.82
C GLU A 71 -6.55 42.83 19.70
N GLU A 72 -6.23 43.22 20.94
CA GLU A 72 -5.35 42.52 21.87
C GLU A 72 -5.48 40.99 21.86
N SER A 73 -4.33 40.37 21.57
CA SER A 73 -4.00 38.96 21.82
C SER A 73 -4.61 38.48 23.13
N PHE A 74 -5.10 37.23 23.17
CA PHE A 74 -5.27 36.35 24.35
C PHE A 74 -5.34 37.08 25.71
N SER A 75 -6.50 37.01 26.40
CA SER A 75 -6.82 37.93 27.51
C SER A 75 -5.63 38.25 28.43
N ILE A 76 -5.56 39.51 28.82
CA ILE A 76 -4.65 40.17 29.78
C ILE A 76 -4.30 39.30 31.03
N PHE A 77 -5.07 38.25 31.33
CA PHE A 77 -4.88 37.35 32.46
C PHE A 77 -3.97 36.13 32.20
N PHE A 78 -4.10 35.43 31.07
CA PHE A 78 -3.44 34.13 30.87
C PHE A 78 -2.01 34.24 30.34
N ARG A 79 -1.76 35.22 29.47
CA ARG A 79 -0.46 35.39 28.79
C ARG A 79 0.66 35.84 29.74
N PRO A 80 0.49 36.86 30.61
CA PRO A 80 1.54 37.26 31.56
C PRO A 80 1.78 36.17 32.61
N TRP A 81 0.71 35.57 33.14
CA TRP A 81 0.81 34.55 34.19
C TRP A 81 1.59 33.31 33.71
N MET A 82 1.31 32.80 32.50
CA MET A 82 2.09 31.69 31.94
C MET A 82 3.51 32.10 31.51
N GLN A 83 3.72 33.32 31.00
CA GLN A 83 5.06 33.75 30.55
C GLN A 83 6.05 33.98 31.70
N HIS A 84 5.56 34.36 32.88
CA HIS A 84 6.38 34.59 34.08
C HIS A 84 6.39 33.42 35.06
N SER A 85 5.61 32.37 34.82
CA SER A 85 5.52 31.18 35.66
C SER A 85 6.40 30.02 35.14
N PRO A 86 6.92 29.16 36.03
CA PRO A 86 7.55 27.89 35.64
C PRO A 86 6.66 26.98 34.79
N LEU A 87 5.33 27.17 34.83
CA LEU A 87 4.35 26.44 34.00
C LEU A 87 4.51 26.71 32.50
N ARG A 88 5.26 27.76 32.12
CA ARG A 88 5.64 28.03 30.74
C ARG A 88 6.24 26.84 30.01
N LEU A 89 6.94 25.96 30.73
CA LEU A 89 7.59 24.78 30.15
C LEU A 89 6.64 23.92 29.29
N LEU A 90 5.35 23.86 29.66
CA LEU A 90 4.33 23.07 28.94
C LEU A 90 3.96 23.63 27.57
N VAL A 91 4.30 24.90 27.30
CA VAL A 91 3.99 25.63 26.07
C VAL A 91 5.23 26.27 25.44
N ALA A 92 6.42 25.94 25.96
CA ALA A 92 7.70 26.44 25.50
C ALA A 92 8.17 25.65 24.27
N GLY A 93 7.66 26.02 23.09
CA GLY A 93 7.99 25.39 21.81
C GLY A 93 9.50 25.38 21.54
N GLU A 94 10.19 26.50 21.80
CA GLU A 94 11.65 26.62 21.60
C GLU A 94 12.44 25.63 22.45
N PHE A 95 12.05 25.46 23.73
CA PHE A 95 12.65 24.47 24.61
C PHE A 95 12.41 23.05 24.09
N ALA A 96 11.20 22.77 23.60
CA ALA A 96 10.90 21.46 23.04
C ALA A 96 11.76 21.16 21.81
N VAL A 97 11.95 22.14 20.91
CA VAL A 97 12.84 22.05 19.74
C VAL A 97 14.30 21.85 20.17
N ALA A 98 14.80 22.60 21.14
CA ALA A 98 16.12 22.37 21.71
C ALA A 98 16.25 20.96 22.31
N GLY A 99 15.20 20.47 22.99
CA GLY A 99 15.12 19.11 23.49
C GLY A 99 15.21 18.04 22.39
N PHE A 100 14.57 18.25 21.24
CA PHE A 100 14.73 17.37 20.07
C PHE A 100 16.17 17.35 19.57
N PHE A 101 16.82 18.52 19.48
CA PHE A 101 18.21 18.63 19.03
C PHE A 101 19.20 17.98 20.00
N VAL A 102 19.01 18.13 21.31
CA VAL A 102 19.80 17.41 22.33
C VAL A 102 19.59 15.90 22.23
N LEU A 103 18.34 15.45 22.06
CA LEU A 103 18.01 14.03 21.87
C LEU A 103 18.67 13.47 20.61
N SER A 104 18.60 14.19 19.48
CA SER A 104 19.21 13.80 18.21
C SER A 104 20.74 13.73 18.31
N GLY A 105 21.38 14.74 18.93
CA GLY A 105 22.82 14.73 19.19
C GLY A 105 23.30 13.53 20.00
N CYS A 106 22.48 13.01 20.92
CA CYS A 106 22.78 11.82 21.72
C CYS A 106 22.50 10.51 20.96
N VAL A 107 21.27 10.34 20.46
CA VAL A 107 20.80 9.06 19.90
C VAL A 107 21.53 8.68 18.61
N LEU A 108 21.90 9.64 17.77
CA LEU A 108 22.51 9.37 16.46
C LEU A 108 23.90 8.73 16.57
N VAL A 109 24.67 9.08 17.60
CA VAL A 109 26.07 8.68 17.78
C VAL A 109 26.30 7.71 18.93
N ARG A 110 25.26 7.45 19.74
CA ARG A 110 25.30 6.47 20.84
C ARG A 110 25.90 5.13 20.46
N ARG A 111 25.43 4.52 19.37
CA ARG A 111 25.96 3.24 18.89
C ARG A 111 27.44 3.31 18.49
N TYR A 112 27.90 4.44 17.98
CA TYR A 112 29.29 4.62 17.60
C TYR A 112 30.20 4.66 18.83
N PHE A 113 29.79 5.35 19.90
CA PHE A 113 30.53 5.36 21.16
C PHE A 113 30.44 4.04 21.93
N GLU A 114 29.30 3.34 21.90
CA GLU A 114 29.15 2.00 22.50
C GLU A 114 30.08 0.96 21.84
N HIS A 115 30.37 1.10 20.54
CA HIS A 115 31.22 0.20 19.77
C HIS A 115 32.60 0.77 19.41
N PHE A 116 33.04 1.84 20.10
CA PHE A 116 34.33 2.55 19.97
C PHE A 116 35.06 2.37 18.62
N ASP A 117 34.92 3.36 17.74
CA ASP A 117 35.68 3.55 16.49
C ASP A 117 35.28 2.68 15.27
N ASP A 118 34.06 2.11 15.26
CA ASP A 118 33.48 1.54 14.04
C ASP A 118 32.87 2.63 13.14
N ASN A 119 33.70 3.17 12.24
CA ASN A 119 33.28 4.23 11.31
C ASN A 119 32.13 3.81 10.38
N ARG A 120 31.88 2.51 10.19
CA ARG A 120 30.74 2.01 9.40
C ARG A 120 29.40 2.42 10.01
N ILE A 121 29.34 2.58 11.33
CA ILE A 121 28.13 3.01 12.05
C ILE A 121 27.78 4.46 11.69
N LEU A 122 28.78 5.35 11.63
CA LEU A 122 28.61 6.75 11.25
C LEU A 122 28.18 6.88 9.78
N PHE A 123 28.86 6.15 8.88
CA PHE A 123 28.53 6.14 7.46
C PHE A 123 27.14 5.58 7.18
N SER A 124 26.77 4.48 7.85
CA SER A 124 25.41 3.93 7.78
C SER A 124 24.37 4.91 8.28
N GLY A 125 24.67 5.62 9.37
CA GLY A 125 23.83 6.69 9.90
C GLY A 125 23.61 7.80 8.87
N LEU A 126 24.69 8.26 8.24
CA LEU A 126 24.68 9.35 7.26
C LEU A 126 23.81 9.03 6.04
N ILE A 127 23.99 7.85 5.43
CA ILE A 127 23.20 7.42 4.25
C ILE A 127 21.71 7.30 4.60
N ARG A 128 21.39 6.68 5.73
CA ARG A 128 19.98 6.45 6.11
C ARG A 128 19.27 7.72 6.57
N ARG A 129 20.01 8.76 6.98
CA ARG A 129 19.43 9.98 7.54
C ARG A 129 18.66 10.80 6.50
N PHE A 130 19.21 10.97 5.30
CA PHE A 130 18.59 11.78 4.26
C PHE A 130 17.19 11.26 3.86
N PRO A 131 17.01 9.98 3.45
CA PRO A 131 15.68 9.50 3.03
C PRO A 131 14.65 9.49 4.18
N ARG A 132 15.09 9.26 5.43
CA ARG A 132 14.20 9.25 6.61
C ARG A 132 13.61 10.62 6.93
N LEU A 133 14.34 11.70 6.65
CA LEU A 133 13.85 13.07 6.84
C LEU A 133 13.16 13.60 5.57
N PHE A 134 13.74 13.32 4.40
CA PHE A 134 13.33 13.84 3.11
C PHE A 134 11.94 13.36 2.67
N ILE A 135 11.69 12.05 2.72
CA ILE A 135 10.44 11.46 2.20
C ILE A 135 9.22 12.00 2.99
N PRO A 136 9.20 11.94 4.33
CA PRO A 136 8.02 12.39 5.06
C PRO A 136 7.84 13.91 5.00
N SER A 137 8.93 14.68 5.07
CA SER A 137 8.87 16.14 4.93
C SER A 137 8.32 16.57 3.56
N THR A 138 8.72 15.89 2.48
CA THR A 138 8.22 16.16 1.13
C THR A 138 6.73 15.91 1.01
N ILE A 139 6.23 14.80 1.57
CA ILE A 139 4.79 14.47 1.52
C ILE A 139 3.97 15.48 2.34
N ALA A 140 4.47 15.89 3.51
CA ALA A 140 3.84 16.95 4.29
C ALA A 140 3.79 18.29 3.52
N LEU A 141 4.84 18.61 2.76
CA LEU A 141 4.91 19.81 1.93
C LEU A 141 3.92 19.77 0.76
N LEU A 142 3.80 18.62 0.08
CA LEU A 142 2.79 18.43 -0.98
C LEU A 142 1.37 18.54 -0.42
N PHE A 143 1.13 18.02 0.79
CA PHE A 143 -0.14 18.16 1.48
C PHE A 143 -0.45 19.63 1.80
N TYR A 144 0.54 20.37 2.30
CA TYR A 144 0.43 21.82 2.52
C TYR A 144 0.11 22.58 1.22
N PHE A 145 0.81 22.26 0.12
CA PHE A 145 0.56 22.88 -1.19
C PHE A 145 -0.84 22.59 -1.73
N ALA A 146 -1.34 21.36 -1.59
CA ALA A 146 -2.70 21.02 -2.00
C ALA A 146 -3.73 21.91 -1.28
N ILE A 147 -3.58 22.12 0.03
CA ILE A 147 -4.49 22.97 0.81
C ILE A 147 -4.36 24.44 0.40
N LEU A 148 -3.14 24.93 0.13
CA LEU A 148 -2.93 26.28 -0.40
C LEU A 148 -3.66 26.48 -1.74
N HIS A 149 -3.55 25.52 -2.66
CA HIS A 149 -4.09 25.63 -4.02
C HIS A 149 -5.62 25.63 -4.04
N PHE A 150 -6.27 24.74 -3.27
CA PHE A 150 -7.72 24.64 -3.25
C PHE A 150 -8.42 25.75 -2.43
N ARG A 151 -7.64 26.58 -1.69
CA ARG A 151 -8.13 27.66 -0.80
C ARG A 151 -9.37 27.30 0.04
N PRO A 152 -9.51 26.09 0.62
CA PRO A 152 -10.80 25.64 1.12
C PRO A 152 -11.20 26.24 2.48
N PHE A 153 -10.31 26.96 3.18
CA PHE A 153 -10.52 27.47 4.54
C PHE A 153 -9.97 28.89 4.72
N TYR A 154 -10.81 29.83 5.19
CA TYR A 154 -10.44 31.23 5.43
C TYR A 154 -9.30 31.37 6.46
N GLY A 155 -9.29 30.52 7.49
CA GLY A 155 -8.26 30.52 8.53
C GLY A 155 -6.84 30.20 8.05
N PHE A 156 -6.69 29.51 6.91
CA PHE A 156 -5.39 29.05 6.43
C PHE A 156 -4.51 30.18 5.88
N ASN A 157 -5.10 31.20 5.23
CA ASN A 157 -4.36 32.39 4.79
C ASN A 157 -3.86 33.20 5.99
N GLN A 158 -4.70 33.34 7.01
CA GLN A 158 -4.35 34.04 8.26
C GLN A 158 -3.20 33.33 9.00
N CYS A 159 -3.19 32.00 9.02
CA CYS A 159 -2.07 31.27 9.61
C CYS A 159 -0.77 31.43 8.84
N HIS A 160 -0.81 31.47 7.50
CA HIS A 160 0.39 31.73 6.71
C HIS A 160 1.02 33.09 7.05
N GLU A 161 0.19 34.12 7.25
CA GLU A 161 0.63 35.45 7.71
C GLU A 161 1.20 35.43 9.15
N ILE A 162 0.55 34.71 10.07
CA ILE A 162 1.01 34.59 11.49
C ILE A 162 2.30 33.76 11.60
N GLY A 163 2.52 32.82 10.68
CA GLY A 163 3.58 31.81 10.73
C GLY A 163 4.99 32.24 10.33
N GLU A 164 5.25 33.52 10.07
CA GLU A 164 6.48 33.96 9.41
C GLU A 164 6.76 33.16 8.11
N GLY A 165 5.72 32.88 7.32
CA GLY A 165 5.88 32.36 5.97
C GLY A 165 6.75 33.31 5.17
N SER A 166 8.00 32.91 4.91
CA SER A 166 9.02 33.79 4.29
C SER A 166 8.80 34.05 2.79
N VAL A 167 7.79 33.40 2.19
CA VAL A 167 7.49 33.46 0.77
C VAL A 167 6.01 33.77 0.58
N ASP A 168 5.74 34.83 -0.16
CA ASP A 168 4.40 35.27 -0.55
C ASP A 168 3.56 34.10 -1.14
N PRO A 169 2.36 33.81 -0.63
CA PRO A 169 1.48 32.73 -1.12
C PRO A 169 1.27 32.74 -2.62
N GLU A 170 1.24 33.92 -3.26
CA GLU A 170 1.01 34.06 -4.70
C GLU A 170 2.20 33.57 -5.54
N LYS A 171 3.40 33.50 -4.95
CA LYS A 171 4.62 33.00 -5.61
C LYS A 171 4.79 31.48 -5.49
N ILE A 172 3.96 30.81 -4.69
CA ILE A 172 4.06 29.36 -4.43
C ILE A 172 3.28 28.61 -5.51
N ASN A 173 3.94 28.27 -6.62
CA ASN A 173 3.41 27.36 -7.63
C ASN A 173 3.97 25.93 -7.45
N PHE A 174 3.40 24.96 -8.19
CA PHE A 174 3.82 23.56 -8.09
C PHE A 174 5.33 23.38 -8.38
N GLY A 175 5.87 24.11 -9.36
CA GLY A 175 7.31 24.09 -9.68
C GLY A 175 8.18 24.57 -8.52
N TYR A 176 7.77 25.63 -7.83
CA TYR A 176 8.46 26.15 -6.65
C TYR A 176 8.45 25.13 -5.51
N VAL A 177 7.33 24.42 -5.30
CA VAL A 177 7.24 23.36 -4.28
C VAL A 177 8.15 22.18 -4.60
N ILE A 178 8.22 21.76 -5.85
CA ILE A 178 9.13 20.68 -6.28
C ILE A 178 10.60 21.10 -6.17
N LEU A 179 10.94 22.38 -6.43
CA LEU A 179 12.29 22.87 -6.19
C LEU A 179 12.60 22.94 -4.69
N ASN A 180 11.62 23.34 -3.88
CA ASN A 180 11.75 23.52 -2.44
C ASN A 180 11.87 22.20 -1.67
N THR A 181 11.31 21.08 -2.14
CA THR A 181 11.47 19.78 -1.48
C THR A 181 12.94 19.40 -1.26
N PHE A 182 13.80 19.64 -2.24
CA PHE A 182 15.26 19.47 -2.09
C PHE A 182 15.94 20.75 -1.61
N GLY A 183 15.59 21.89 -2.19
CA GLY A 183 16.25 23.17 -1.92
C GLY A 183 16.19 23.60 -0.45
N GLN A 184 15.12 23.25 0.28
CA GLN A 184 14.94 23.60 1.70
C GLN A 184 16.08 23.11 2.60
N TYR A 185 16.75 22.02 2.25
CA TYR A 185 17.80 21.43 3.09
C TYR A 185 19.14 22.17 2.96
N PHE A 186 19.27 23.03 1.95
CA PHE A 186 20.55 23.62 1.59
C PHE A 186 20.49 25.13 1.43
N TRP A 187 19.56 25.66 0.61
CA TRP A 187 19.60 27.07 0.17
C TRP A 187 18.23 27.75 0.05
N MET A 188 17.12 27.01 0.01
CA MET A 188 15.80 27.63 -0.10
C MET A 188 15.19 27.91 1.28
N PRO A 189 14.39 28.98 1.40
CA PRO A 189 13.69 29.26 2.65
C PRO A 189 12.54 28.27 2.90
N ALA A 190 12.16 28.13 4.16
CA ALA A 190 11.03 27.33 4.60
C ALA A 190 9.70 27.92 4.07
N LEU A 191 8.84 27.06 3.50
CA LEU A 191 7.52 27.46 2.99
C LEU A 191 6.48 27.62 4.10
N TYR A 192 6.68 26.98 5.26
CA TYR A 192 5.83 27.14 6.44
C TYR A 192 6.62 26.92 7.75
N THR A 193 6.05 27.36 8.88
CA THR A 193 6.73 27.55 10.18
C THR A 193 7.47 26.33 10.73
N ILE A 194 7.02 25.10 10.45
CA ILE A 194 7.71 23.91 10.98
C ILE A 194 8.94 23.54 10.14
N GLN A 195 8.95 23.90 8.86
CA GLN A 195 9.87 23.32 7.88
C GLN A 195 11.33 23.74 8.09
N TRP A 196 11.58 24.92 8.69
CA TRP A 196 12.95 25.38 8.94
C TRP A 196 13.74 24.44 9.87
N THR A 197 13.08 23.71 10.77
CA THR A 197 13.77 22.80 11.68
C THR A 197 14.30 21.55 10.98
N MET A 198 13.70 21.13 9.86
CA MET A 198 14.16 19.98 9.08
C MET A 198 15.54 20.23 8.46
N GLN A 199 15.78 21.48 8.04
CA GLN A 199 17.09 21.91 7.53
C GLN A 199 18.16 21.82 8.62
N VAL A 200 17.88 22.38 9.80
CA VAL A 200 18.79 22.35 10.95
C VAL A 200 19.05 20.91 11.39
N GLU A 201 17.99 20.11 11.54
CA GLU A 201 18.05 18.71 11.92
C GLU A 201 18.92 17.91 10.94
N PHE A 202 18.82 18.16 9.63
CA PHE A 202 19.65 17.50 8.62
C PHE A 202 21.13 17.93 8.71
N VAL A 203 21.41 19.23 8.64
CA VAL A 203 22.78 19.78 8.60
C VAL A 203 23.54 19.45 9.89
N CYS A 204 22.93 19.67 11.05
CA CYS A 204 23.56 19.39 12.34
C CYS A 204 23.72 17.87 12.59
N SER A 205 22.85 17.02 12.04
CA SER A 205 23.06 15.56 12.12
C SER A 205 24.30 15.10 11.36
N ILE A 206 24.53 15.64 10.16
CA ILE A 206 25.75 15.34 9.37
C ILE A 206 26.98 15.82 10.13
N LEU A 207 26.92 17.04 10.66
CA LEU A 207 28.02 17.62 11.43
C LEU A 207 28.32 16.81 12.70
N ILE A 208 27.29 16.28 13.37
CA ILE A 208 27.48 15.44 14.56
C ILE A 208 28.16 14.11 14.25
N TYR A 209 27.86 13.47 13.12
CA TYR A 209 28.61 12.28 12.71
C TYR A 209 30.10 12.60 12.52
N PHE A 210 30.41 13.74 11.92
CA PHE A 210 31.79 14.21 11.76
C PHE A 210 32.46 14.60 13.09
N LEU A 211 31.77 15.29 13.98
CA LEU A 211 32.29 15.66 15.30
C LEU A 211 32.53 14.44 16.19
N ALA A 212 31.65 13.43 16.14
CA ALA A 212 31.86 12.18 16.85
C ALA A 212 33.12 11.46 16.35
N PHE A 213 33.32 11.40 15.04
CA PHE A 213 34.54 10.87 14.42
C PHE A 213 35.80 11.64 14.85
N LEU A 214 35.72 12.97 14.96
CA LEU A 214 36.86 13.79 15.42
C LEU A 214 37.19 13.52 16.89
N VAL A 215 36.19 13.46 17.76
CA VAL A 215 36.39 13.27 19.20
C VAL A 215 37.07 11.94 19.53
N THR A 216 36.82 10.89 18.75
CA THR A 216 37.45 9.57 18.94
C THR A 216 38.88 9.51 18.43
N ARG A 217 39.38 10.52 17.68
CA ARG A 217 40.79 10.55 17.25
C ARG A 217 41.73 10.84 18.42
N SER A 218 42.84 10.10 18.46
CA SER A 218 43.82 10.09 19.56
C SER A 218 44.21 11.49 20.08
N PHE A 219 44.39 12.47 19.20
CA PHE A 219 44.72 13.84 19.57
C PHE A 219 43.57 14.55 20.30
N ILE A 220 42.37 14.58 19.71
CA ILE A 220 41.21 15.29 20.26
C ILE A 220 40.64 14.54 21.46
N TYR A 221 40.68 13.20 21.46
CA TYR A 221 40.22 12.36 22.57
C TYR A 221 40.86 12.74 23.91
N ARG A 222 42.17 13.06 23.89
CA ARG A 222 42.91 13.55 25.07
C ARG A 222 42.36 14.87 25.62
N TYR A 223 41.83 15.72 24.75
CA TYR A 223 41.31 17.05 25.07
C TYR A 223 39.79 17.16 24.88
N ARG A 224 39.06 16.03 24.84
CA ARG A 224 37.64 15.99 24.44
C ARG A 224 36.73 16.86 25.29
N ILE A 225 36.98 16.97 26.60
CA ILE A 225 36.20 17.85 27.49
C ILE A 225 36.43 19.33 27.15
N VAL A 226 37.68 19.71 26.83
CA VAL A 226 38.01 21.06 26.36
C VAL A 226 37.38 21.31 24.99
N PHE A 227 37.34 20.30 24.12
CA PHE A 227 36.66 20.37 22.83
C PHE A 227 35.15 20.58 22.97
N TYR A 228 34.47 19.86 23.87
CA TYR A 228 33.05 20.09 24.16
C TYR A 228 32.82 21.47 24.78
N ALA A 229 33.66 21.91 25.73
CA ALA A 229 33.58 23.25 26.29
C ALA A 229 33.78 24.33 25.22
N PHE A 230 34.67 24.10 24.25
CA PHE A 230 34.85 24.99 23.11
C PHE A 230 33.58 25.08 22.27
N LEU A 231 32.98 23.96 21.88
CA LEU A 231 31.76 23.93 21.06
C LEU A 231 30.55 24.55 21.77
N ILE A 232 30.38 24.29 23.07
CA ILE A 232 29.18 24.68 23.83
C ILE A 232 29.28 26.13 24.34
N LEU A 233 30.45 26.55 24.84
CA LEU A 233 30.63 27.83 25.55
C LEU A 233 31.49 28.82 24.77
N ILE A 234 32.67 28.41 24.27
CA ILE A 234 33.65 29.36 23.74
C ILE A 234 33.27 29.83 22.33
N LEU A 235 32.94 28.91 21.42
CA LEU A 235 32.62 29.20 20.03
C LEU A 235 31.47 30.23 19.89
N PRO A 236 30.34 30.09 20.62
CA PRO A 236 29.23 31.04 20.52
C PRO A 236 29.57 32.41 21.13
N VAL A 237 30.31 32.43 22.25
CA VAL A 237 30.75 33.68 22.91
C VAL A 237 31.75 34.45 22.05
N VAL A 238 32.73 33.76 21.46
CA VAL A 238 33.73 34.37 20.57
C VAL A 238 33.05 34.91 19.31
N TRP A 239 32.10 34.16 18.73
CA TRP A 239 31.39 34.62 17.54
C TRP A 239 30.56 35.87 17.84
N LEU A 240 29.83 35.91 18.96
CA LEU A 240 29.12 37.13 19.38
C LEU A 240 30.09 38.30 19.57
N ALA A 241 31.18 38.09 20.32
CA ALA A 241 32.13 39.15 20.64
C ALA A 241 32.78 39.77 19.38
N THR A 242 32.86 39.01 18.30
CA THR A 242 33.50 39.44 17.04
C THR A 242 32.52 39.99 16.00
N HIS A 243 31.26 39.53 15.97
CA HIS A 243 30.31 39.84 14.90
C HIS A 243 28.98 40.48 15.38
N GLY A 244 28.81 40.68 16.70
CA GLY A 244 27.67 41.39 17.28
C GLY A 244 26.32 40.65 17.24
N SER A 245 26.21 39.51 16.56
CA SER A 245 25.06 38.60 16.55
C SER A 245 25.54 37.15 16.68
N ILE A 246 24.73 36.11 16.49
CA ILE A 246 25.21 34.72 16.28
C ILE A 246 24.48 34.18 15.06
N PRO A 247 25.14 33.53 14.08
CA PRO A 247 24.50 33.05 12.89
C PRO A 247 23.73 31.79 13.27
N ARG A 248 22.57 31.58 12.62
CA ARG A 248 21.67 30.45 12.91
C ARG A 248 22.40 29.10 13.07
N PRO A 249 23.36 28.69 12.21
CA PRO A 249 24.06 27.41 12.38
C PRO A 249 24.85 27.27 13.69
N VAL A 250 25.47 28.35 14.18
CA VAL A 250 26.25 28.35 15.43
C VAL A 250 25.33 28.38 16.66
N GLN A 251 24.11 28.92 16.54
CA GLN A 251 23.11 28.84 17.61
C GLN A 251 22.62 27.40 17.79
N TYR A 252 22.33 26.70 16.69
CA TYR A 252 21.74 25.36 16.75
C TYR A 252 22.74 24.23 16.98
N ILE A 253 24.04 24.44 16.79
CA ILE A 253 25.05 23.40 17.08
C ILE A 253 25.17 23.08 18.58
N GLN A 254 24.89 24.04 19.46
CA GLN A 254 25.01 23.89 20.91
C GLN A 254 24.17 22.74 21.49
N PRO A 255 22.85 22.63 21.24
CA PRO A 255 22.05 21.52 21.76
C PRO A 255 22.53 20.16 21.23
N PHE A 256 22.93 20.06 19.97
CA PHE A 256 23.51 18.83 19.42
C PHE A 256 24.83 18.46 20.12
N ALA A 257 25.69 19.43 20.43
CA ALA A 257 26.92 19.21 21.16
C ALA A 257 26.69 18.76 22.62
N PHE A 258 25.64 19.27 23.29
CA PHE A 258 25.18 18.74 24.58
C PHE A 258 24.76 17.27 24.49
N GLY A 259 24.04 16.90 23.44
CA GLY A 259 23.67 15.51 23.17
C GLY A 259 24.87 14.60 22.92
N LEU A 260 25.84 15.08 22.12
CA LEU A 260 27.10 14.39 21.83
C LEU A 260 27.89 14.11 23.11
N LEU A 261 28.03 15.13 23.98
CA LEU A 261 28.66 15.01 25.30
C LEU A 261 27.96 13.94 26.16
N LEU A 262 26.63 13.96 26.25
CA LEU A 262 25.87 12.96 27.02
C LEU A 262 26.13 11.54 26.51
N SER A 263 26.16 11.36 25.20
CA SER A 263 26.40 10.06 24.59
C SER A 263 27.80 9.52 24.88
N ASP A 264 28.83 10.37 24.83
CA ASP A 264 30.22 9.99 25.16
C ASP A 264 30.36 9.66 26.67
N LEU A 265 29.72 10.44 27.54
CA LEU A 265 29.70 10.18 28.98
C LEU A 265 28.96 8.89 29.36
N ASP A 266 27.85 8.60 28.68
CA ASP A 266 27.08 7.35 28.86
C ASP A 266 27.91 6.13 28.44
N ALA A 267 28.48 6.17 27.23
CA ALA A 267 29.31 5.09 26.70
C ALA A 267 30.61 4.89 27.48
N GLY A 268 31.19 5.97 28.01
CA GLY A 268 32.35 5.92 28.91
C GLY A 268 32.05 5.33 30.30
N GLY A 269 30.79 4.97 30.59
CA GLY A 269 30.36 4.38 31.86
C GLY A 269 30.29 5.36 33.04
N TYR A 270 30.53 6.65 32.81
CA TYR A 270 30.54 7.68 33.85
C TYR A 270 29.14 7.90 34.46
N LEU A 271 28.09 7.75 33.66
CA LEU A 271 26.69 7.87 34.11
C LEU A 271 26.19 6.62 34.85
N HIS A 272 26.75 5.45 34.56
CA HIS A 272 26.42 4.21 35.28
C HIS A 272 26.83 4.26 36.77
N PHE A 273 27.86 5.03 37.12
CA PHE A 273 28.25 5.28 38.51
C PHE A 273 27.10 5.89 39.34
N CYS A 274 26.21 6.67 38.73
CA CYS A 274 25.07 7.27 39.42
C CYS A 274 24.05 6.22 39.92
N HIS A 275 23.98 5.03 39.31
CA HIS A 275 23.15 3.93 39.81
C HIS A 275 23.73 3.23 41.04
N SER A 276 25.03 3.42 41.33
CA SER A 276 25.72 2.89 42.51
C SER A 276 25.57 3.78 43.75
N ILE A 277 24.92 4.95 43.62
CA ILE A 277 24.76 5.94 44.69
C ILE A 277 23.58 5.56 45.61
N LYS A 278 23.68 5.84 46.92
CA LYS A 278 22.62 5.57 47.91
C LYS A 278 21.30 6.27 47.52
N MET A 279 20.17 5.57 47.74
CA MET A 279 18.82 5.98 47.35
C MET A 279 18.46 7.45 47.62
N TYR A 280 18.82 7.99 48.79
CA TYR A 280 18.53 9.39 49.15
C TYR A 280 19.20 10.41 48.22
N TRP A 281 20.46 10.19 47.86
CA TRP A 281 21.20 11.07 46.93
C TRP A 281 20.65 10.97 45.51
N THR A 282 20.20 9.79 45.07
CA THR A 282 19.53 9.63 43.77
C THR A 282 18.22 10.43 43.70
N ILE A 283 17.45 10.49 44.79
CA ILE A 283 16.24 11.32 44.88
C ILE A 283 16.59 12.81 44.78
N LEU A 284 17.60 13.27 45.53
CA LEU A 284 18.06 14.67 45.46
C LEU A 284 18.56 15.06 44.08
N ILE A 285 19.35 14.20 43.42
CA ILE A 285 19.84 14.44 42.05
C ILE A 285 18.67 14.54 41.08
N ASN A 286 17.71 13.62 41.15
CA ASN A 286 16.54 13.64 40.27
C ASN A 286 15.68 14.90 40.49
N LEU A 287 15.43 15.28 41.74
CA LEU A 287 14.69 16.50 42.07
C LEU A 287 15.42 17.75 41.57
N SER A 288 16.74 17.80 41.75
CA SER A 288 17.59 18.88 41.23
C SER A 288 17.51 18.98 39.71
N LEU A 289 17.63 17.86 38.98
CA LEU A 289 17.50 17.83 37.52
C LEU A 289 16.11 18.26 37.03
N ILE A 290 15.04 17.88 37.75
CA ILE A 290 13.68 18.35 37.44
C ILE A 290 13.56 19.86 37.64
N LEU A 291 14.07 20.38 38.76
CA LEU A 291 14.06 21.81 39.05
C LEU A 291 14.87 22.60 38.02
N PHE A 292 16.06 22.12 37.65
CA PHE A 292 16.88 22.74 36.61
C PHE A 292 16.24 22.67 35.22
N THR A 293 15.57 21.58 34.89
CA THR A 293 14.83 21.44 33.63
C THR A 293 13.69 22.46 33.57
N ILE A 294 12.90 22.56 34.64
CA ILE A 294 11.81 23.53 34.74
C ILE A 294 12.36 24.95 34.67
N TYR A 295 13.46 25.21 35.39
CA TYR A 295 14.06 26.52 35.47
C TYR A 295 14.60 26.95 34.10
N PHE A 296 15.63 26.28 33.58
CA PHE A 296 16.25 26.66 32.31
C PHE A 296 15.36 26.43 31.09
N GLY A 297 14.49 25.42 31.10
CA GLY A 297 13.57 25.14 30.00
C GLY A 297 12.43 26.16 29.85
N SER A 298 12.14 26.94 30.89
CA SER A 298 11.14 28.03 30.82
C SER A 298 11.76 29.40 30.47
N TYR A 299 13.05 29.45 30.13
CA TYR A 299 13.75 30.69 29.78
C TYR A 299 13.23 31.33 28.47
N PRO A 300 12.97 32.66 28.44
CA PRO A 300 12.54 33.38 27.23
C PRO A 300 13.67 33.60 26.22
N VAL A 301 13.49 33.14 24.98
CA VAL A 301 14.46 33.35 23.88
C VAL A 301 14.27 34.68 23.15
N PHE A 302 13.03 35.11 22.87
CA PHE A 302 12.74 36.22 21.94
C PHE A 302 12.20 37.52 22.56
N ASN A 303 11.95 37.58 23.88
CA ASN A 303 11.42 38.78 24.55
C ASN A 303 12.51 39.46 25.40
N THR A 304 13.25 40.39 24.80
CA THR A 304 14.31 41.17 25.46
C THR A 304 13.79 42.06 26.58
N ASP A 305 12.57 42.61 26.44
CA ASP A 305 11.96 43.50 27.44
C ASP A 305 11.60 42.76 28.75
N VAL A 306 11.34 41.45 28.66
CA VAL A 306 11.05 40.58 29.82
C VAL A 306 12.34 40.16 30.55
N VAL A 307 13.45 40.03 29.83
CA VAL A 307 14.75 39.67 30.40
C VAL A 307 15.40 40.87 31.09
N ASN A 308 15.16 42.08 30.58
CA ASN A 308 15.74 43.32 31.09
C ASN A 308 14.89 44.02 32.17
N GLY A 309 13.67 43.54 32.44
CA GLY A 309 12.82 44.04 33.52
C GLY A 309 13.28 43.56 34.90
N SER A 310 13.45 44.50 35.85
CA SER A 310 13.74 44.18 37.25
C SER A 310 12.56 43.42 37.88
N GLY A 311 12.77 42.14 38.24
CA GLY A 311 11.77 41.34 38.95
C GLY A 311 11.35 40.01 38.28
N THR A 312 11.98 39.60 37.17
CA THR A 312 11.71 38.28 36.58
C THR A 312 12.65 37.20 37.14
N LEU A 313 12.15 35.95 37.21
CA LEU A 313 12.88 34.75 37.67
C LEU A 313 14.21 34.51 36.91
N TRP A 314 14.34 35.09 35.72
CA TRP A 314 15.46 34.91 34.77
C TRP A 314 16.47 36.05 34.74
N SER A 315 16.20 37.14 35.46
CA SER A 315 17.03 38.35 35.48
C SER A 315 18.54 38.14 35.78
N PRO A 316 18.99 37.16 36.59
CA PRO A 316 20.43 36.95 36.81
C PRO A 316 21.20 36.40 35.60
N LEU A 317 20.51 35.90 34.58
CA LEU A 317 21.09 35.12 33.48
C LEU A 317 21.21 35.88 32.15
N GLY A 318 20.83 37.17 32.12
CA GLY A 318 20.73 37.99 30.89
C GLY A 318 22.03 38.22 30.11
N TRP A 319 23.17 37.73 30.62
CA TRP A 319 24.50 37.86 30.00
C TRP A 319 24.79 36.78 28.95
N MET A 320 24.00 35.70 28.90
CA MET A 320 24.17 34.59 27.95
C MET A 320 22.93 34.41 27.06
N PHE A 321 23.13 33.91 25.85
CA PHE A 321 22.09 33.71 24.82
C PHE A 321 20.94 32.81 25.29
N GLY A 322 19.70 33.16 24.95
CA GLY A 322 18.52 32.37 25.37
C GLY A 322 18.54 30.90 24.91
N TRP A 323 19.07 30.62 23.71
CA TRP A 323 19.24 29.27 23.17
C TRP A 323 20.15 28.38 24.01
N PHE A 324 21.17 28.96 24.66
CA PHE A 324 22.06 28.21 25.54
C PHE A 324 21.30 27.66 26.75
N TRP A 325 20.49 28.51 27.41
CA TRP A 325 19.76 28.12 28.61
C TRP A 325 18.72 27.04 28.33
N ILE A 326 17.90 27.19 27.29
CA ILE A 326 16.92 26.15 26.95
C ILE A 326 17.58 24.83 26.52
N SER A 327 18.77 24.90 25.89
CA SER A 327 19.57 23.71 25.56
C SER A 327 20.12 23.03 26.81
N LEU A 328 20.54 23.79 27.83
CA LEU A 328 20.93 23.28 29.14
C LEU A 328 19.74 22.61 29.85
N GLY A 329 18.54 23.19 29.75
CA GLY A 329 17.31 22.56 30.22
C GLY A 329 17.04 21.22 29.52
N GLY A 330 17.21 21.17 28.19
CA GLY A 330 17.09 19.94 27.40
C GLY A 330 18.12 18.88 27.78
N PHE A 331 19.36 19.29 28.05
CA PHE A 331 20.43 18.44 28.58
C PHE A 331 20.05 17.85 29.95
N CYS A 332 19.55 18.66 30.88
CA CYS A 332 19.08 18.19 32.18
C CYS A 332 17.93 17.19 32.06
N LEU A 333 16.97 17.44 31.17
CA LEU A 333 15.84 16.54 30.92
C LEU A 333 16.30 15.20 30.34
N LEU A 334 17.20 15.21 29.37
CA LEU A 334 17.73 13.99 28.78
C LEU A 334 18.59 13.23 29.79
N LEU A 335 19.43 13.91 30.57
CA LEU A 335 20.22 13.33 31.64
C LEU A 335 19.34 12.67 32.71
N LEU A 336 18.23 13.31 33.09
CA LEU A 336 17.21 12.72 33.98
C LEU A 336 16.62 11.43 33.39
N SER A 337 16.35 11.40 32.08
CA SER A 337 15.82 10.21 31.39
C SER A 337 16.82 9.05 31.33
N ILE A 338 18.12 9.34 31.29
CA ILE A 338 19.17 8.31 31.27
C ILE A 338 19.39 7.76 32.69
N ILE A 339 19.44 8.63 33.71
CA ILE A 339 19.78 8.23 35.09
C ILE A 339 18.58 7.67 35.88
N SER A 340 17.38 8.24 35.71
CA SER A 340 16.24 7.93 36.60
C SER A 340 15.39 6.77 36.09
N LYS A 341 15.41 5.64 36.81
CA LYS A 341 14.59 4.47 36.44
C LYS A 341 13.08 4.73 36.53
N ASN A 342 12.64 5.50 37.52
CA ASN A 342 11.24 5.86 37.66
C ASN A 342 10.76 6.70 36.47
N PHE A 343 11.59 7.64 36.03
CA PHE A 343 11.28 8.47 34.86
C PHE A 343 11.30 7.66 33.56
N GLN A 344 12.24 6.72 33.40
CA GLN A 344 12.22 5.76 32.28
C GLN A 344 10.93 4.94 32.24
N ASN A 345 10.46 4.46 33.41
CA ASN A 345 9.22 3.68 33.49
C ASN A 345 8.00 4.51 33.09
N PHE A 346 7.93 5.77 33.53
CA PHE A 346 6.90 6.73 33.11
C PHE A 346 6.91 6.95 31.58
N LEU A 347 8.08 7.24 31.02
CA LEU A 347 8.26 7.46 29.58
C LEU A 347 7.99 6.19 28.74
N SER A 348 8.13 5.01 29.34
CA SER A 348 7.87 3.72 28.69
C SER A 348 6.42 3.23 28.83
N THR A 349 5.53 4.01 29.45
CA THR A 349 4.09 3.68 29.50
C THR A 349 3.49 3.61 28.10
N ASN A 350 2.46 2.78 27.90
CA ASN A 350 1.87 2.53 26.57
C ASN A 350 1.44 3.82 25.85
N ILE A 351 0.88 4.79 26.59
CA ILE A 351 0.38 6.05 26.04
C ILE A 351 1.54 6.95 25.59
N VAL A 352 2.53 7.16 26.46
CA VAL A 352 3.68 8.03 26.17
C VAL A 352 4.56 7.43 25.08
N HIS A 353 4.77 6.12 25.11
CA HIS A 353 5.47 5.41 24.04
C HIS A 353 4.69 5.43 22.71
N PHE A 354 3.35 5.35 22.73
CA PHE A 354 2.53 5.52 21.52
C PHE A 354 2.73 6.91 20.91
N LEU A 355 2.65 7.97 21.72
CA LEU A 355 2.97 9.35 21.30
C LEU A 355 4.38 9.45 20.71
N GLY A 356 5.35 8.75 21.30
CA GLY A 356 6.71 8.64 20.79
C GLY A 356 6.80 8.05 19.39
N LYS A 357 6.05 6.97 19.11
CA LYS A 357 6.04 6.31 17.79
C LYS A 357 5.53 7.23 16.67
N ILE A 358 4.49 8.00 16.95
CA ILE A 358 3.85 8.90 15.96
C ILE A 358 4.38 10.34 16.01
N SER A 359 5.38 10.61 16.86
CA SER A 359 5.89 11.97 17.12
C SER A 359 6.37 12.70 15.86
N PHE A 360 6.92 12.00 14.87
CA PHE A 360 7.36 12.64 13.63
C PHE A 360 6.20 13.09 12.75
N GLY A 361 5.17 12.25 12.60
CA GLY A 361 3.90 12.62 11.98
C GLY A 361 3.23 13.80 12.70
N ILE A 362 3.11 13.76 14.03
CA ILE A 362 2.55 14.87 14.83
C ILE A 362 3.31 16.16 14.52
N TYR A 363 4.65 16.09 14.51
CA TYR A 363 5.49 17.24 14.25
C TYR A 363 5.25 17.84 12.86
N LEU A 364 5.13 17.02 11.81
CA LEU A 364 4.97 17.54 10.44
C LEU A 364 3.56 18.04 10.12
N THR A 365 2.52 17.42 10.69
CA THR A 365 1.12 17.71 10.29
C THR A 365 0.39 18.68 11.21
N HIS A 366 0.85 18.89 12.46
CA HIS A 366 0.05 19.63 13.45
C HIS A 366 -0.27 21.06 13.04
N TYR A 367 0.69 21.81 12.49
CA TYR A 367 0.46 23.20 12.12
C TYR A 367 -0.61 23.30 11.04
N ILE A 368 -0.53 22.47 9.99
CA ILE A 368 -1.51 22.41 8.90
C ILE A 368 -2.92 22.17 9.48
N ILE A 369 -3.05 21.24 10.43
CA ILE A 369 -4.34 20.90 11.04
C ILE A 369 -4.84 22.01 11.95
N LEU A 370 -3.98 22.63 12.76
CA LEU A 370 -4.33 23.80 13.58
C LEU A 370 -4.84 24.95 12.70
N CYS A 371 -4.22 25.18 11.53
CA CYS A 371 -4.65 26.21 10.60
C CYS A 371 -6.05 25.97 10.04
N ILE A 372 -6.39 24.71 9.75
CA ILE A 372 -7.69 24.34 9.19
C ILE A 372 -8.77 24.33 10.27
N VAL A 373 -8.50 23.67 11.39
CA VAL A 373 -9.51 23.30 12.38
C VAL A 373 -9.62 24.38 13.46
N ASP A 374 -8.49 24.74 14.06
CA ASP A 374 -8.48 25.56 15.27
C ASP A 374 -8.83 27.02 14.95
N VAL A 375 -8.22 27.61 13.93
CA VAL A 375 -8.55 29.00 13.53
C VAL A 375 -10.00 29.14 13.07
N SER A 376 -10.49 28.21 12.25
CA SER A 376 -11.89 28.24 11.79
C SER A 376 -12.88 28.10 12.96
N PHE A 377 -12.59 27.22 13.91
CA PHE A 377 -13.44 27.00 15.08
C PHE A 377 -13.41 28.19 16.05
N VAL A 378 -12.23 28.72 16.33
CA VAL A 378 -12.04 29.86 17.23
C VAL A 378 -12.77 31.08 16.70
N GLN A 379 -12.66 31.39 15.40
CA GLN A 379 -13.41 32.50 14.80
C GLN A 379 -14.93 32.34 14.94
N TRP A 380 -15.43 31.11 14.86
CA TRP A 380 -16.86 30.81 14.98
C TRP A 380 -17.38 30.95 16.42
N ILE A 381 -16.66 30.38 17.39
CA ILE A 381 -17.13 30.27 18.78
C ILE A 381 -16.68 31.44 19.67
N ALA A 382 -15.57 32.11 19.34
CA ALA A 382 -15.03 33.21 20.14
C ALA A 382 -16.06 34.30 20.52
N PRO A 383 -17.02 34.69 19.65
CA PRO A 383 -18.06 35.66 20.02
C PRO A 383 -18.98 35.22 21.17
N HIS A 384 -19.08 33.92 21.45
CA HIS A 384 -20.00 33.36 22.43
C HIS A 384 -19.34 32.95 23.76
N LEU A 385 -18.14 32.36 23.69
CA LEU A 385 -17.47 31.73 24.84
C LEU A 385 -16.19 32.47 25.26
N GLY A 386 -15.82 33.55 24.55
CA GLY A 386 -14.52 34.20 24.69
C GLY A 386 -13.41 33.45 23.94
N ARG A 387 -12.41 34.18 23.44
CA ARG A 387 -11.34 33.62 22.59
C ARG A 387 -10.52 32.54 23.30
N ASP A 388 -10.11 32.79 24.54
CA ASP A 388 -9.23 31.89 25.28
C ASP A 388 -9.88 30.50 25.48
N LEU A 389 -11.17 30.46 25.84
CA LEU A 389 -11.91 29.22 26.02
C LEU A 389 -12.18 28.54 24.67
N ALA A 390 -12.45 29.32 23.62
CA ALA A 390 -12.63 28.81 22.26
C ALA A 390 -11.37 28.10 21.73
N VAL A 391 -10.18 28.66 21.96
CA VAL A 391 -8.89 28.05 21.57
C VAL A 391 -8.66 26.74 22.32
N ILE A 392 -8.92 26.70 23.63
CA ILE A 392 -8.73 25.48 24.43
C ILE A 392 -9.70 24.37 23.98
N ILE A 393 -10.97 24.71 23.75
CA ILE A 393 -11.99 23.76 23.28
C ILE A 393 -11.67 23.28 21.87
N GLY A 394 -11.27 24.20 20.97
CA GLY A 394 -10.86 23.89 19.60
C GLY A 394 -9.72 22.89 19.56
N LEU A 395 -8.69 23.13 20.38
CA LEU A 395 -7.55 22.24 20.52
C LEU A 395 -7.94 20.86 21.06
N ILE A 396 -8.62 20.78 22.21
CA ILE A 396 -8.83 19.50 22.91
C ILE A 396 -9.87 18.63 22.21
N ILE A 397 -10.97 19.23 21.75
CA ILE A 397 -12.11 18.48 21.20
C ILE A 397 -11.93 18.19 19.70
N PHE A 398 -11.34 19.12 18.95
CA PHE A 398 -11.29 19.01 17.49
C PHE A 398 -9.87 18.79 16.96
N ALA A 399 -8.92 19.69 17.25
CA ALA A 399 -7.61 19.63 16.60
C ALA A 399 -6.76 18.45 17.08
N LEU A 400 -6.66 18.20 18.39
CA LEU A 400 -5.78 17.17 18.95
C LEU A 400 -6.20 15.74 18.51
N PRO A 401 -7.48 15.34 18.55
CA PRO A 401 -7.90 14.05 18.00
C PRO A 401 -7.56 13.90 16.52
N ILE A 402 -7.80 14.94 15.70
CA ILE A 402 -7.49 14.92 14.26
C ILE A 402 -5.98 14.82 14.03
N ILE A 403 -5.18 15.59 14.77
CA ILE A 403 -3.71 15.52 14.74
C ILE A 403 -3.25 14.10 15.05
N LEU A 404 -3.73 13.49 16.13
CA LEU A 404 -3.33 12.14 16.51
C LEU A 404 -3.75 11.07 15.47
N SER A 405 -4.97 11.18 14.93
CA SER A 405 -5.48 10.25 13.90
C SER A 405 -4.69 10.36 12.58
N ILE A 406 -4.49 11.58 12.07
CA ILE A 406 -3.73 11.81 10.84
C ILE A 406 -2.27 11.41 11.03
N SER A 407 -1.66 11.73 12.19
CA SER A 407 -0.28 11.35 12.49
C SER A 407 -0.09 9.84 12.60
N TYR A 408 -1.10 9.10 13.07
CA TYR A 408 -1.06 7.64 13.08
C TYR A 408 -1.12 7.05 11.66
N ALA A 409 -1.97 7.61 10.79
CA ALA A 409 -1.98 7.25 9.37
C ALA A 409 -0.64 7.58 8.71
N PHE A 410 -0.10 8.78 8.97
CA PHE A 410 1.20 9.22 8.48
C PHE A 410 2.32 8.26 8.93
N TYR A 411 2.30 7.83 10.19
CA TYR A 411 3.25 6.84 10.70
C TYR A 411 3.18 5.50 9.93
N LEU A 412 1.98 4.97 9.68
CA LEU A 412 1.79 3.68 9.01
C LEU A 412 2.16 3.73 7.52
N PHE A 413 1.71 4.77 6.81
CA PHE A 413 1.80 4.84 5.35
C PHE A 413 3.03 5.60 4.84
N ILE A 414 3.69 6.40 5.69
CA ILE A 414 4.80 7.27 5.27
C ILE A 414 6.06 6.97 6.08
N ASP A 415 6.02 7.10 7.41
CA ASP A 415 7.24 6.97 8.24
C ASP A 415 7.83 5.55 8.20
N VAL A 416 6.99 4.52 8.36
CA VAL A 416 7.44 3.12 8.32
C VAL A 416 8.02 2.75 6.95
N PRO A 417 7.35 3.03 5.82
CA PRO A 417 7.95 2.84 4.49
C PRO A 417 9.22 3.65 4.25
N ALA A 418 9.28 4.92 4.69
CA ALA A 418 10.49 5.74 4.53
C ALA A 418 11.71 5.15 5.27
N VAL A 419 11.50 4.58 6.46
CA VAL A 419 12.56 3.85 7.19
C VAL A 419 13.01 2.60 6.42
N GLN A 420 12.07 1.86 5.82
CA GLN A 420 12.38 0.67 5.01
C GLN A 420 13.15 1.03 3.74
N ILE A 421 12.77 2.10 3.04
CA ILE A 421 13.48 2.61 1.86
C ILE A 421 14.88 3.08 2.22
N ALA A 422 15.05 3.78 3.34
CA ALA A 422 16.36 4.20 3.82
C ALA A 422 17.28 3.01 4.14
N ASP A 423 16.72 1.96 4.77
CA ASP A 423 17.45 0.73 5.03
C ASP A 423 17.80 0.01 3.71
N TRP A 424 16.87 -0.05 2.75
CA TRP A 424 17.09 -0.63 1.42
C TRP A 424 18.21 0.08 0.65
N LEU A 425 18.20 1.42 0.58
CA LEU A 425 19.24 2.23 -0.07
C LEU A 425 20.64 1.97 0.50
N TYR A 426 20.76 1.77 1.82
CA TYR A 426 22.03 1.42 2.44
C TYR A 426 22.53 0.02 2.03
N PHE A 427 21.64 -0.96 1.84
CA PHE A 427 22.05 -2.34 1.52
C PHE A 427 22.44 -2.57 0.06
N ILE A 428 22.06 -1.69 -0.87
CA ILE A 428 22.48 -1.75 -2.29
C ILE A 428 24.02 -1.70 -2.44
N ILE A 429 24.72 -1.18 -1.44
CA ILE A 429 26.19 -1.02 -1.43
C ILE A 429 26.93 -2.36 -1.22
N TYR A 430 26.24 -3.43 -0.83
CA TYR A 430 26.84 -4.72 -0.48
C TYR A 430 26.38 -5.85 -1.41
N THR A 431 27.30 -6.67 -1.91
CA THR A 431 26.99 -7.83 -2.77
C THR A 431 27.93 -9.01 -2.52
N TRP A 432 27.55 -10.22 -2.95
CA TRP A 432 28.40 -11.41 -2.90
C TRP A 432 28.92 -11.74 -4.30
N GLN A 433 30.20 -12.09 -4.38
CA GLN A 433 30.86 -12.58 -5.58
C GLN A 433 31.24 -14.06 -5.40
N SER A 434 30.81 -14.88 -6.35
CA SER A 434 31.10 -16.31 -6.38
C SER A 434 32.54 -16.60 -6.84
N PRO A 435 33.13 -17.75 -6.46
CA PRO A 435 34.52 -18.12 -6.81
C PRO A 435 34.76 -18.33 -8.32
N SER A 436 33.70 -18.61 -9.08
CA SER A 436 33.76 -19.09 -10.47
C SER A 436 32.75 -18.39 -11.39
N GLN A 437 32.31 -17.17 -11.06
CA GLN A 437 31.25 -16.44 -11.78
C GLN A 437 29.94 -17.24 -11.92
N ILE A 438 29.62 -18.08 -10.94
CA ILE A 438 28.29 -18.70 -10.84
C ILE A 438 27.27 -17.57 -10.70
N ASP A 439 26.26 -17.55 -11.58
CA ASP A 439 25.16 -16.58 -11.55
C ASP A 439 24.42 -16.67 -10.20
N ILE A 440 24.37 -15.55 -9.50
CA ILE A 440 23.66 -15.42 -8.22
C ILE A 440 22.35 -14.69 -8.51
N GLU A 441 21.23 -15.40 -8.45
CA GLU A 441 19.92 -14.81 -8.70
C GLU A 441 19.44 -13.97 -7.50
N GLU A 442 18.99 -12.75 -7.78
CA GLU A 442 18.35 -11.86 -6.80
C GLU A 442 16.86 -12.22 -6.66
N ASP A 443 16.55 -12.93 -5.58
CA ASP A 443 15.18 -13.20 -5.09
C ASP A 443 14.33 -14.13 -5.97
N GLY A 444 14.06 -15.34 -5.47
CA GLY A 444 13.38 -16.40 -6.22
C GLY A 444 13.88 -17.77 -5.78
N ASN A 445 13.20 -18.83 -6.22
CA ASN A 445 13.34 -20.23 -5.77
C ASN A 445 14.70 -20.92 -6.11
N ALA A 446 15.78 -20.14 -6.21
CA ALA A 446 17.11 -20.58 -6.59
C ALA A 446 17.84 -21.34 -5.46
N ARG A 447 18.84 -22.14 -5.85
CA ARG A 447 19.70 -22.92 -4.94
C ARG A 447 20.65 -22.03 -4.12
N ILE A 448 21.23 -21.03 -4.77
CA ILE A 448 22.09 -20.02 -4.15
C ILE A 448 21.32 -18.70 -4.18
N THR A 449 21.03 -18.13 -3.01
CA THR A 449 20.29 -16.86 -2.90
C THR A 449 20.99 -15.90 -1.96
N ILE A 450 20.76 -14.61 -2.19
CA ILE A 450 21.21 -13.54 -1.32
C ILE A 450 20.02 -13.01 -0.51
N GLU A 451 19.99 -13.29 0.79
CA GLU A 451 18.99 -12.76 1.72
C GLU A 451 19.47 -11.42 2.30
N ARG A 452 18.76 -10.32 2.02
CA ARG A 452 19.07 -8.99 2.57
C ARG A 452 18.56 -8.89 4.02
N LYS A 453 19.43 -8.56 4.99
CA LYS A 453 19.07 -8.41 6.42
C LYS A 453 19.43 -7.02 6.96
N ARG A 454 18.79 -6.63 8.08
CA ARG A 454 19.01 -5.33 8.77
C ARG A 454 20.47 -5.00 9.15
N ASN A 455 21.38 -5.98 9.12
CA ASN A 455 22.80 -5.81 9.49
C ASN A 455 23.78 -6.29 8.40
N GLY A 456 23.32 -6.51 7.16
CA GLY A 456 24.19 -6.93 6.06
C GLY A 456 23.51 -7.89 5.08
N VAL A 457 24.32 -8.51 4.25
CA VAL A 457 23.87 -9.39 3.16
C VAL A 457 24.23 -10.83 3.50
N ARG A 458 23.24 -11.72 3.54
CA ARG A 458 23.44 -13.14 3.85
C ARG A 458 23.45 -13.95 2.58
N LEU A 459 24.54 -14.69 2.33
CA LEU A 459 24.57 -15.74 1.33
C LEU A 459 23.90 -17.00 1.88
N ARG A 460 22.98 -17.58 1.10
CA ARG A 460 22.31 -18.85 1.40
C ARG A 460 22.55 -19.83 0.26
N ILE A 461 23.23 -20.93 0.54
CA ILE A 461 23.45 -22.04 -0.39
C ILE A 461 22.65 -23.24 0.11
N ARG A 462 21.65 -23.68 -0.66
CA ARG A 462 20.91 -24.93 -0.43
C ARG A 462 21.63 -26.05 -1.19
N ASN A 463 21.70 -27.26 -0.62
CA ASN A 463 22.38 -28.43 -1.23
C ASN A 463 23.81 -28.11 -1.73
N LEU A 464 24.76 -28.09 -0.79
CA LEU A 464 26.19 -27.88 -1.09
C LEU A 464 26.72 -28.96 -2.05
N THR A 465 27.40 -28.51 -3.09
CA THR A 465 28.06 -29.34 -4.12
C THR A 465 29.55 -29.06 -4.15
N GLN A 466 30.34 -29.94 -4.77
CA GLN A 466 31.78 -29.75 -4.92
C GLN A 466 32.13 -28.48 -5.72
N ASN A 467 31.23 -27.99 -6.58
CA ASN A 467 31.38 -26.74 -7.33
C ASN A 467 31.24 -25.48 -6.47
N ASP A 468 30.67 -25.58 -5.27
CA ASP A 468 30.53 -24.45 -4.34
C ASP A 468 31.79 -24.26 -3.47
N GLN A 469 32.72 -25.21 -3.55
CA GLN A 469 34.02 -25.13 -2.90
C GLN A 469 34.83 -23.99 -3.51
N GLY A 470 35.41 -23.17 -2.65
CA GLY A 470 36.22 -22.05 -3.09
C GLY A 470 36.06 -20.83 -2.19
N THR A 471 36.67 -19.74 -2.63
CA THR A 471 36.75 -18.50 -1.87
C THR A 471 35.66 -17.55 -2.35
N TRP A 472 34.58 -17.46 -1.58
CA TRP A 472 33.48 -16.52 -1.80
C TRP A 472 33.88 -15.13 -1.30
N LYS A 473 33.62 -14.07 -2.06
CA LYS A 473 33.99 -12.70 -1.67
C LYS A 473 32.73 -11.87 -1.38
N CYS A 474 32.61 -11.35 -0.16
CA CYS A 474 31.63 -10.32 0.17
C CYS A 474 32.22 -8.97 -0.25
N LEU A 475 31.66 -8.34 -1.28
CA LEU A 475 32.07 -7.02 -1.77
C LEU A 475 31.22 -5.95 -1.09
N GLY A 476 31.88 -4.92 -0.57
CA GLY A 476 31.25 -3.69 -0.10
C GLY A 476 32.11 -2.49 -0.49
N PHE A 477 31.53 -1.30 -0.48
CA PHE A 477 32.27 -0.06 -0.69
C PHE A 477 32.47 0.66 0.66
N ASP A 478 33.71 1.07 0.92
CA ASP A 478 34.07 1.92 2.05
C ASP A 478 33.70 3.38 1.77
N GLN A 479 33.87 4.22 2.78
CA GLN A 479 33.49 5.64 2.87
C GLN A 479 34.14 6.51 1.79
N ASP A 480 35.30 6.07 1.27
CA ASP A 480 36.04 6.73 0.19
C ASP A 480 35.71 6.18 -1.22
N GLY A 481 34.67 5.34 -1.34
CA GLY A 481 34.36 4.61 -2.58
C GLY A 481 35.35 3.47 -2.88
N LYS A 482 36.25 3.14 -1.94
CA LYS A 482 37.17 2.01 -2.07
C LYS A 482 36.43 0.70 -1.81
N SER A 483 36.46 -0.21 -2.77
CA SER A 483 35.91 -1.56 -2.59
C SER A 483 36.71 -2.33 -1.53
N PHE A 484 36.05 -2.82 -0.49
CA PHE A 484 36.58 -3.84 0.41
C PHE A 484 35.95 -5.19 0.08
N SER A 485 36.76 -6.24 0.16
CA SER A 485 36.31 -7.61 -0.06
C SER A 485 36.74 -8.46 1.12
N ASN A 486 35.79 -9.11 1.79
CA ASN A 486 36.11 -10.12 2.79
C ASN A 486 35.84 -11.52 2.23
N THR A 487 36.70 -12.47 2.54
CA THR A 487 36.73 -13.77 1.85
C THR A 487 36.33 -14.91 2.78
N LEU A 488 35.39 -15.73 2.33
CA LEU A 488 34.96 -16.96 3.01
C LEU A 488 35.45 -18.18 2.21
N GLN A 489 36.31 -18.98 2.82
CA GLN A 489 36.76 -20.23 2.22
C GLN A 489 35.80 -21.36 2.62
N ILE A 490 35.06 -21.88 1.64
CA ILE A 490 34.20 -23.05 1.84
C ILE A 490 35.00 -24.29 1.44
N VAL A 491 35.20 -25.21 2.39
CA VAL A 491 35.78 -26.54 2.14
C VAL A 491 34.68 -27.57 2.31
N VAL A 492 34.39 -28.32 1.26
CA VAL A 492 33.37 -29.38 1.28
C VAL A 492 34.06 -30.66 1.76
N LYS A 493 33.77 -31.08 3.00
CA LYS A 493 34.21 -32.38 3.52
C LYS A 493 33.28 -33.47 3.01
N VAL A 494 33.85 -34.55 2.49
CA VAL A 494 33.11 -35.67 1.89
C VAL A 494 33.19 -36.85 2.85
N PRO A 495 32.06 -37.38 3.36
CA PRO A 495 32.07 -38.57 4.21
C PRO A 495 32.54 -39.79 3.41
N ILE A 496 32.96 -40.86 4.09
CA ILE A 496 33.37 -42.11 3.44
C ILE A 496 32.26 -42.59 2.49
N THR A 497 32.56 -42.55 1.19
CA THR A 497 31.65 -42.91 0.10
C THR A 497 32.36 -43.86 -0.85
N PHE A 498 31.79 -45.05 -1.04
CA PHE A 498 32.34 -46.06 -1.96
C PHE A 498 31.88 -45.77 -3.40
N ILE A 499 32.82 -45.78 -4.34
CA ILE A 499 32.60 -45.65 -5.79
C ILE A 499 32.94 -46.94 -6.55
N SER A 500 33.19 -48.03 -5.83
CA SER A 500 33.34 -49.35 -6.44
C SER A 500 32.01 -49.94 -6.86
N GLU A 501 32.04 -50.71 -7.94
CA GLU A 501 30.88 -51.48 -8.38
C GLU A 501 30.59 -52.60 -7.35
N PRO A 502 29.31 -52.79 -6.96
CA PRO A 502 28.91 -53.78 -5.97
C PRO A 502 29.01 -55.22 -6.50
N ILE A 503 29.11 -55.38 -7.82
CA ILE A 503 29.31 -56.66 -8.50
C ILE A 503 30.53 -56.52 -9.40
N GLN A 504 31.50 -57.42 -9.29
CA GLN A 504 32.67 -57.45 -10.16
C GLN A 504 32.82 -58.80 -10.83
N TYR A 505 33.18 -58.80 -12.11
CA TYR A 505 33.19 -60.01 -12.90
C TYR A 505 34.57 -60.66 -12.93
N ALA A 506 34.59 -61.98 -12.82
CA ALA A 506 35.80 -62.78 -12.89
C ALA A 506 35.60 -63.99 -13.80
N GLU A 507 36.63 -64.36 -14.56
CA GLU A 507 36.59 -65.57 -15.39
C GLU A 507 37.17 -66.76 -14.61
N LEU A 508 36.59 -67.95 -14.77
CA LEU A 508 37.05 -69.15 -14.06
C LEU A 508 38.51 -69.46 -14.45
N ASN A 509 39.37 -69.77 -13.45
CA ASN A 509 40.82 -69.99 -13.60
C ASN A 509 41.66 -68.79 -14.04
N SER A 510 41.12 -67.57 -14.05
CA SER A 510 41.89 -66.35 -14.36
C SER A 510 42.50 -65.69 -13.10
N VAL A 511 43.39 -64.72 -13.30
CA VAL A 511 43.84 -63.77 -12.26
C VAL A 511 42.93 -62.55 -12.32
N VAL A 512 42.33 -62.13 -11.20
CA VAL A 512 41.46 -60.95 -11.16
C VAL A 512 41.85 -59.99 -10.04
N LEU A 513 41.72 -58.69 -10.28
CA LEU A 513 41.92 -57.63 -9.29
C LEU A 513 40.57 -57.01 -8.94
N ILE A 514 40.09 -57.27 -7.72
CA ILE A 514 38.87 -56.70 -7.17
C ILE A 514 39.17 -55.31 -6.64
N LYS A 515 38.61 -54.28 -7.27
CA LYS A 515 38.90 -52.88 -6.93
C LYS A 515 37.96 -52.38 -5.83
N CYS A 516 38.49 -51.78 -4.77
CA CYS A 516 37.72 -50.99 -3.79
C CYS A 516 38.16 -49.52 -3.86
N ARG A 517 37.34 -48.67 -4.46
CA ARG A 517 37.57 -47.23 -4.55
C ARG A 517 36.71 -46.51 -3.54
N VAL A 518 37.35 -45.69 -2.73
CA VAL A 518 36.73 -44.90 -1.67
C VAL A 518 37.05 -43.44 -1.93
N ILE A 519 36.04 -42.58 -1.88
CA ILE A 519 36.20 -41.14 -1.82
C ILE A 519 35.91 -40.71 -0.38
N SER A 520 36.90 -40.11 0.26
CA SER A 520 36.75 -39.43 1.54
C SER A 520 37.71 -38.25 1.60
N ASN A 521 37.33 -37.22 2.35
CA ASN A 521 38.20 -36.08 2.64
C ASN A 521 38.02 -35.71 4.11
N PRO A 522 38.91 -36.14 5.02
CA PRO A 522 40.27 -36.69 4.82
C PRO A 522 40.34 -38.12 4.23
N SER A 523 41.51 -38.54 3.72
CA SER A 523 41.70 -39.85 3.05
C SER A 523 41.47 -41.03 4.01
N ALA A 524 40.83 -42.10 3.52
CA ALA A 524 40.56 -43.33 4.26
C ALA A 524 41.60 -44.43 3.95
N GLU A 525 41.94 -45.25 4.93
CA GLU A 525 42.72 -46.48 4.80
C GLU A 525 41.80 -47.68 4.52
N ILE A 526 42.23 -48.63 3.68
CA ILE A 526 41.38 -49.75 3.21
C ILE A 526 41.86 -51.10 3.74
N SER A 527 40.93 -51.91 4.25
CA SER A 527 41.13 -53.29 4.71
C SER A 527 40.14 -54.26 4.04
N TRP A 528 40.54 -55.51 3.76
CA TRP A 528 39.69 -56.50 3.09
C TRP A 528 39.32 -57.73 3.94
N PHE A 529 38.10 -58.24 3.76
CA PHE A 529 37.56 -59.41 4.44
C PHE A 529 36.79 -60.33 3.48
N LYS A 530 36.81 -61.64 3.75
CA LYS A 530 35.94 -62.64 3.09
C LYS A 530 35.15 -63.37 4.19
N GLY A 531 33.83 -63.20 4.22
CA GLY A 531 33.02 -63.59 5.40
C GLY A 531 33.39 -62.76 6.64
N GLN A 532 33.73 -63.42 7.75
CA GLN A 532 34.17 -62.77 9.01
C GLN A 532 35.71 -62.69 9.15
N ASN A 533 36.47 -63.27 8.23
CA ASN A 533 37.93 -63.36 8.33
C ASN A 533 38.59 -62.22 7.54
N ARG A 534 39.58 -61.55 8.15
CA ARG A 534 40.51 -60.66 7.43
C ARG A 534 41.30 -61.47 6.41
N ILE A 535 41.51 -60.93 5.22
CA ILE A 535 42.13 -61.68 4.12
C ILE A 535 43.60 -62.00 4.37
N GLU A 536 44.27 -61.20 5.22
CA GLU A 536 45.62 -61.50 5.75
C GLU A 536 45.72 -62.85 6.49
N LEU A 537 44.58 -63.46 6.85
CA LEU A 537 44.46 -64.74 7.57
C LEU A 537 44.08 -65.93 6.67
N LEU A 538 43.97 -65.74 5.34
CA LEU A 538 43.54 -66.74 4.35
C LEU A 538 44.73 -67.28 3.51
N PRO A 539 44.59 -68.40 2.76
CA PRO A 539 45.68 -68.98 1.94
C PRO A 539 46.26 -68.00 0.89
N PRO A 540 47.49 -68.22 0.39
CA PRO A 540 48.26 -67.27 -0.45
C PRO A 540 47.67 -66.96 -1.84
N ASN A 541 46.44 -67.39 -2.12
CA ASN A 541 45.72 -67.07 -3.37
C ASN A 541 45.23 -65.61 -3.42
N TYR A 542 45.17 -64.93 -2.27
CA TYR A 542 44.71 -63.55 -2.14
C TYR A 542 45.89 -62.62 -1.77
N GLU A 543 46.06 -61.54 -2.51
CA GLU A 543 47.14 -60.56 -2.33
C GLU A 543 46.53 -59.15 -2.27
N GLN A 544 46.67 -58.46 -1.14
CA GLN A 544 46.23 -57.07 -1.01
C GLN A 544 47.23 -56.12 -1.69
N THR A 545 46.73 -55.29 -2.58
CA THR A 545 47.50 -54.28 -3.32
C THR A 545 46.94 -52.88 -3.05
N ASN A 546 47.69 -51.84 -3.41
CA ASN A 546 47.24 -50.45 -3.27
C ASN A 546 45.98 -50.15 -4.09
N ASP A 547 45.72 -50.90 -5.16
CA ASP A 547 44.59 -50.71 -6.08
C ASP A 547 43.40 -51.66 -5.79
N GLY A 548 43.52 -52.55 -4.79
CA GLY A 548 42.47 -53.50 -4.40
C GLY A 548 42.99 -54.89 -4.05
N LEU A 549 42.09 -55.87 -4.01
CA LEU A 549 42.42 -57.26 -3.68
C LEU A 549 42.63 -58.10 -4.94
N LYS A 550 43.83 -58.64 -5.11
CA LYS A 550 44.19 -59.52 -6.22
C LYS A 550 43.96 -60.99 -5.85
N ILE A 551 43.22 -61.70 -6.69
CA ILE A 551 43.01 -63.15 -6.61
C ILE A 551 43.82 -63.79 -7.74
N ASN A 552 44.81 -64.61 -7.38
CA ASN A 552 45.74 -65.19 -8.34
C ASN A 552 45.13 -66.32 -9.18
N ARG A 553 44.18 -67.08 -8.64
CA ARG A 553 43.45 -68.10 -9.39
C ARG A 553 42.00 -68.16 -8.94
N VAL A 554 41.11 -67.65 -9.80
CA VAL A 554 39.68 -67.56 -9.55
C VAL A 554 39.04 -68.94 -9.64
N SER A 555 38.35 -69.32 -8.58
CA SER A 555 37.62 -70.58 -8.44
C SER A 555 36.11 -70.36 -8.35
N SER A 556 35.32 -71.43 -8.43
CA SER A 556 33.87 -71.33 -8.18
C SER A 556 33.55 -70.87 -6.76
N THR A 557 34.48 -71.03 -5.80
CA THR A 557 34.36 -70.53 -4.42
C THR A 557 34.70 -69.05 -4.26
N ASP A 558 35.19 -68.41 -5.32
CA ASP A 558 35.39 -66.97 -5.37
C ASP A 558 34.18 -66.23 -5.93
N ASN A 559 33.14 -66.95 -6.39
CA ASN A 559 31.80 -66.39 -6.66
C ASN A 559 31.05 -66.14 -5.34
N ASP A 560 31.62 -65.26 -4.54
CA ASP A 560 31.24 -64.99 -3.16
C ASP A 560 31.39 -63.49 -2.86
N ILE A 561 31.03 -63.10 -1.65
CA ILE A 561 31.01 -61.73 -1.19
C ILE A 561 32.29 -61.39 -0.43
N PHE A 562 32.98 -60.35 -0.91
CA PHE A 562 34.13 -59.73 -0.28
C PHE A 562 33.72 -58.40 0.35
N TRP A 563 34.26 -58.08 1.52
CA TRP A 563 34.00 -56.82 2.21
C TRP A 563 35.27 -55.95 2.20
N CYS A 564 35.11 -54.69 1.81
CA CYS A 564 36.14 -53.68 1.89
C CYS A 564 35.75 -52.66 2.98
N GLN A 565 36.55 -52.58 4.04
CA GLN A 565 36.39 -51.64 5.14
C GLN A 565 37.29 -50.43 4.91
N ALA A 566 36.74 -49.24 5.11
CA ALA A 566 37.44 -47.96 4.97
C ALA A 566 37.40 -47.17 6.29
N ASP A 567 38.58 -46.78 6.77
CA ASP A 567 38.77 -46.13 8.06
C ASP A 567 39.45 -44.76 7.91
N VAL A 568 38.90 -43.71 8.53
CA VAL A 568 39.52 -42.37 8.54
C VAL A 568 40.10 -42.09 9.92
N VAL A 569 41.43 -42.15 10.01
CA VAL A 569 42.20 -42.05 11.27
C VAL A 569 41.92 -40.76 12.04
N GLU A 570 41.68 -39.65 11.35
CA GLU A 570 41.48 -38.32 11.95
C GLU A 570 40.08 -38.10 12.54
N THR A 571 39.08 -38.84 12.08
CA THR A 571 37.68 -38.69 12.52
C THR A 571 37.16 -39.90 13.28
N GLY A 572 37.88 -41.03 13.25
CA GLY A 572 37.44 -42.31 13.81
C GLY A 572 36.23 -42.92 13.07
N GLU A 573 35.91 -42.43 11.86
CA GLU A 573 34.81 -42.94 11.05
C GLU A 573 35.26 -44.20 10.31
N SER A 574 34.46 -45.27 10.40
CA SER A 574 34.69 -46.56 9.74
C SER A 574 33.42 -47.00 9.01
N LYS A 575 33.55 -47.48 7.77
CA LYS A 575 32.43 -48.06 7.00
C LYS A 575 32.89 -49.24 6.17
N ASP A 576 31.99 -50.20 5.98
CA ASP A 576 32.22 -51.40 5.18
C ASP A 576 31.42 -51.37 3.88
N TYR A 577 31.96 -51.97 2.82
CA TYR A 577 31.32 -52.08 1.52
C TYR A 577 31.40 -53.50 0.98
N GLN A 578 30.25 -53.99 0.52
CA GLN A 578 30.08 -55.35 0.03
C GLN A 578 30.30 -55.41 -1.48
N ILE A 579 31.18 -56.32 -1.93
CA ILE A 579 31.48 -56.56 -3.34
C ILE A 579 31.25 -58.06 -3.64
N GLN A 580 30.26 -58.35 -4.48
CA GLN A 580 29.98 -59.70 -4.95
C GLN A 580 30.78 -59.98 -6.22
N VAL A 581 31.56 -61.06 -6.24
CA VAL A 581 32.27 -61.47 -7.45
C VAL A 581 31.40 -62.47 -8.21
N VAL A 582 31.18 -62.27 -9.51
CA VAL A 582 30.26 -63.08 -10.36
C VAL A 582 30.95 -63.49 -11.67
N LEU A 583 30.59 -64.64 -12.25
CA LEU A 583 31.14 -65.12 -13.53
C LEU A 583 30.31 -64.57 -14.73
N ALA A 584 30.90 -64.07 -15.83
CA ALA A 584 30.23 -63.26 -16.90
C ALA A 584 29.69 -63.99 -18.19
N GLN A 585 28.83 -63.32 -19.02
CA GLN A 585 28.18 -63.77 -20.31
C GLN A 585 28.02 -62.63 -21.40
N ALA A 586 27.59 -62.90 -22.67
CA ALA A 586 27.68 -62.05 -23.92
C ALA A 586 26.45 -61.21 -24.41
N ILE A 587 26.61 -60.25 -25.37
CA ILE A 587 25.64 -59.17 -25.81
C ILE A 587 24.69 -59.56 -26.98
N THR A 588 23.44 -59.01 -27.02
CA THR A 588 22.38 -59.37 -28.01
C THR A 588 21.73 -58.25 -28.87
N SER A 589 21.75 -56.94 -28.54
CA SER A 589 21.18 -55.85 -29.42
C SER A 589 21.61 -54.40 -29.07
N SER A 590 21.52 -53.43 -30.02
CA SER A 590 21.84 -51.97 -29.89
C SER A 590 20.94 -51.02 -30.73
N LYS A 591 20.67 -49.76 -30.30
CA LYS A 591 19.91 -48.69 -31.02
C LYS A 591 20.32 -47.25 -30.60
N ILE A 592 20.09 -46.22 -31.45
CA ILE A 592 20.38 -44.78 -31.16
C ILE A 592 19.10 -43.93 -31.11
N ILE A 593 18.95 -43.05 -30.11
CA ILE A 593 17.80 -42.16 -29.87
C ILE A 593 18.31 -40.72 -29.71
N CYS A 594 17.68 -39.74 -30.38
CA CYS A 594 17.94 -38.32 -30.11
C CYS A 594 16.95 -37.75 -29.10
N SER A 595 17.46 -37.07 -28.06
CA SER A 595 16.61 -36.42 -27.06
C SER A 595 15.99 -35.13 -27.62
N SER A 596 14.67 -34.95 -27.49
CA SER A 596 13.96 -33.73 -27.93
C SER A 596 14.24 -32.53 -27.01
N PRO A 597 14.47 -31.30 -27.53
CA PRO A 597 14.52 -30.92 -28.95
C PRO A 597 15.83 -31.37 -29.60
N CYS A 598 15.72 -32.15 -30.68
CA CYS A 598 16.88 -32.67 -31.39
C CYS A 598 17.45 -31.64 -32.36
N ALA A 599 18.75 -31.38 -32.30
CA ALA A 599 19.53 -30.71 -33.34
C ALA A 599 19.03 -29.32 -33.79
N VAL A 600 18.66 -28.45 -32.83
CA VAL A 600 18.35 -27.04 -33.13
C VAL A 600 19.63 -26.21 -33.13
N GLU A 601 19.83 -25.37 -34.15
CA GLU A 601 21.01 -24.51 -34.28
C GLU A 601 21.26 -23.68 -33.00
N LYS A 602 22.50 -23.63 -32.53
CA LYS A 602 22.98 -22.98 -31.29
C LYS A 602 22.45 -23.58 -29.98
N ARG A 603 21.60 -24.61 -30.01
CA ARG A 603 21.20 -25.37 -28.82
C ARG A 603 22.08 -26.61 -28.66
N THR A 604 21.96 -27.27 -27.52
CA THR A 604 22.68 -28.53 -27.23
C THR A 604 21.83 -29.72 -27.67
N ALA A 605 22.37 -30.61 -28.50
CA ALA A 605 21.73 -31.87 -28.89
C ALA A 605 22.37 -33.06 -28.19
N THR A 606 21.58 -34.06 -27.82
CA THR A 606 22.07 -35.30 -27.18
C THR A 606 21.59 -36.53 -27.93
N LEU A 607 22.53 -37.32 -28.46
CA LEU A 607 22.30 -38.65 -29.03
C LEU A 607 22.62 -39.71 -27.98
N ILE A 608 21.72 -40.66 -27.75
CA ILE A 608 21.80 -41.70 -26.72
C ILE A 608 21.84 -43.06 -27.41
N CYS A 609 22.75 -43.93 -27.03
CA CYS A 609 22.80 -45.31 -27.52
C CYS A 609 22.35 -46.31 -26.43
N GLU A 610 21.39 -47.17 -26.74
CA GLU A 610 20.86 -48.19 -25.84
C GLU A 610 21.20 -49.60 -26.36
N ALA A 611 21.74 -50.49 -25.51
CA ALA A 611 22.08 -51.88 -25.86
C ALA A 611 21.88 -52.84 -24.67
N SER A 612 21.70 -54.15 -24.94
CA SER A 612 21.21 -55.15 -23.97
C SER A 612 22.24 -55.73 -22.99
N GLY A 613 23.52 -55.34 -23.06
CA GLY A 613 24.56 -55.65 -22.07
C GLY A 613 25.26 -54.40 -21.54
N ASN A 614 26.33 -54.53 -20.74
CA ASN A 614 27.20 -53.40 -20.37
C ASN A 614 28.01 -52.98 -21.60
N ASN A 615 27.89 -51.71 -22.02
CA ASN A 615 28.52 -51.23 -23.26
C ASN A 615 29.39 -49.99 -23.00
N HIS A 616 30.56 -49.98 -23.61
CA HIS A 616 31.37 -48.78 -23.81
C HIS A 616 31.14 -48.24 -25.23
N LEU A 617 30.75 -46.97 -25.36
CA LEU A 617 30.71 -46.29 -26.66
C LEU A 617 32.05 -45.61 -26.95
N ILE A 618 32.56 -45.81 -28.15
CA ILE A 618 33.65 -45.00 -28.71
C ILE A 618 33.09 -44.29 -29.94
N VAL A 619 32.99 -42.96 -29.87
CA VAL A 619 32.68 -42.09 -31.00
C VAL A 619 33.95 -41.27 -31.27
N ASN A 620 34.60 -41.50 -32.40
CA ASN A 620 35.78 -40.74 -32.80
C ASN A 620 35.34 -39.41 -33.43
N GLY A 621 35.64 -38.29 -32.78
CA GLY A 621 35.48 -36.97 -33.40
C GLY A 621 35.78 -35.80 -32.45
N LEU A 622 36.68 -34.93 -32.92
CA LEU A 622 37.06 -33.54 -32.54
C LEU A 622 36.48 -32.89 -31.26
N SER A 623 37.25 -31.97 -30.68
CA SER A 623 37.04 -31.25 -29.39
C SER A 623 35.68 -30.60 -29.12
N LYS A 624 34.76 -30.52 -30.09
CA LYS A 624 33.41 -29.95 -29.95
C LYS A 624 32.38 -30.94 -29.37
N PHE A 625 32.67 -32.24 -29.43
CA PHE A 625 31.76 -33.31 -29.01
C PHE A 625 32.11 -33.82 -27.61
N ILE A 626 31.12 -33.88 -26.70
CA ILE A 626 31.30 -34.43 -25.35
C ILE A 626 30.63 -35.81 -25.30
N VAL A 627 31.44 -36.86 -25.18
CA VAL A 627 30.95 -38.23 -24.97
C VAL A 627 30.89 -38.50 -23.46
N ARG A 628 29.72 -38.90 -22.96
CA ARG A 628 29.53 -39.36 -21.57
C ARG A 628 28.80 -40.70 -21.60
N GLU A 629 29.49 -41.77 -21.21
CA GLU A 629 28.97 -43.14 -21.16
C GLU A 629 28.30 -43.53 -22.49
N ASN A 630 26.97 -43.59 -22.53
CA ASN A 630 26.19 -43.94 -23.71
C ASN A 630 25.61 -42.74 -24.47
N ARG A 631 26.06 -41.51 -24.18
CA ARG A 631 25.54 -40.25 -24.75
C ARG A 631 26.61 -39.47 -25.47
N LEU A 632 26.29 -39.00 -26.67
CA LEU A 632 27.05 -37.99 -27.41
C LEU A 632 26.32 -36.65 -27.31
N ILE A 633 26.97 -35.67 -26.69
CA ILE A 633 26.46 -34.32 -26.49
C ILE A 633 27.17 -33.38 -27.47
N ILE A 634 26.40 -32.68 -28.28
CA ILE A 634 26.86 -31.67 -29.23
C ILE A 634 26.48 -30.31 -28.65
N ASN A 635 27.47 -29.55 -28.16
CA ASN A 635 27.25 -28.20 -27.66
C ASN A 635 27.32 -27.20 -28.81
N TYR A 636 26.39 -26.24 -28.84
CA TYR A 636 26.30 -25.23 -29.90
C TYR A 636 26.24 -25.85 -31.30
N VAL A 637 25.15 -26.58 -31.57
CA VAL A 637 24.91 -27.23 -32.87
C VAL A 637 24.99 -26.20 -34.00
N ASP A 638 25.79 -26.45 -35.03
CA ASP A 638 25.88 -25.63 -36.24
C ASP A 638 25.65 -26.48 -37.50
N GLN A 639 25.40 -25.87 -38.65
CA GLN A 639 25.11 -26.61 -39.90
C GLN A 639 26.17 -27.66 -40.28
N THR A 640 27.43 -27.50 -39.85
CA THR A 640 28.49 -28.45 -40.16
C THR A 640 28.43 -29.73 -39.33
N ASP A 641 27.67 -29.73 -38.23
CA ASP A 641 27.43 -30.93 -37.42
C ASP A 641 26.37 -31.87 -38.05
N SER A 642 25.75 -31.50 -39.18
CA SER A 642 24.81 -32.38 -39.86
C SER A 642 25.56 -33.56 -40.50
N GLY A 643 25.08 -34.78 -40.29
CA GLY A 643 25.82 -35.96 -40.75
C GLY A 643 25.38 -37.28 -40.15
N ARG A 644 26.10 -38.34 -40.52
CA ARG A 644 25.83 -39.70 -40.06
C ARG A 644 26.67 -40.03 -38.83
N TYR A 645 26.01 -40.31 -37.71
CA TYR A 645 26.60 -40.72 -36.45
C TYR A 645 26.43 -42.22 -36.26
N SER A 646 27.43 -42.90 -35.70
CA SER A 646 27.35 -44.34 -35.43
C SER A 646 27.70 -44.69 -34.00
N CYS A 647 26.95 -45.63 -33.43
CA CYS A 647 27.20 -46.22 -32.13
C CYS A 647 27.74 -47.64 -32.32
N HIS A 648 28.85 -47.97 -31.64
CA HIS A 648 29.36 -49.32 -31.50
C HIS A 648 29.20 -49.78 -30.05
N ALA A 649 28.53 -50.92 -29.84
CA ALA A 649 28.37 -51.56 -28.54
C ALA A 649 29.15 -52.88 -28.49
N PHE A 650 30.08 -53.00 -27.55
CA PHE A 650 30.89 -54.20 -27.30
C PHE A 650 31.13 -54.35 -25.78
N ASN A 651 31.44 -55.56 -25.30
CA ASN A 651 31.95 -55.79 -23.95
C ASN A 651 33.25 -56.59 -24.01
N ASP A 652 33.94 -56.69 -22.88
CA ASP A 652 35.26 -57.32 -22.76
C ASP A 652 35.32 -58.79 -23.24
N PHE A 653 34.18 -59.48 -23.30
CA PHE A 653 34.01 -60.87 -23.74
C PHE A 653 33.51 -61.02 -25.19
N ASP A 654 32.87 -60.00 -25.79
CA ASP A 654 32.48 -59.98 -27.22
C ASP A 654 33.06 -58.74 -27.94
N GLN A 655 34.34 -58.84 -28.31
CA GLN A 655 35.12 -57.76 -28.91
C GLN A 655 34.65 -57.37 -30.32
N LYS A 656 33.86 -58.21 -31.02
CA LYS A 656 33.34 -57.86 -32.35
C LYS A 656 32.18 -56.87 -32.28
N GLY A 657 31.38 -56.93 -31.21
CA GLY A 657 30.31 -55.97 -30.91
C GLY A 657 29.25 -55.81 -32.02
N GLN A 658 28.40 -54.79 -31.89
CA GLN A 658 27.36 -54.43 -32.86
C GLN A 658 27.41 -52.92 -33.18
N LYS A 659 27.27 -52.56 -34.47
CA LYS A 659 27.24 -51.17 -34.97
C LYS A 659 25.83 -50.74 -35.38
N THR A 660 25.42 -49.55 -34.97
CA THR A 660 24.19 -48.87 -35.43
C THR A 660 24.47 -47.45 -35.92
N GLU A 661 23.69 -46.94 -36.89
CA GLU A 661 23.88 -45.60 -37.49
C GLU A 661 22.62 -44.73 -37.36
N TYR A 662 22.79 -43.41 -37.18
CA TYR A 662 21.74 -42.39 -37.05
C TYR A 662 22.12 -41.13 -37.84
N ILE A 663 21.18 -40.53 -38.57
CA ILE A 663 21.42 -39.32 -39.39
C ILE A 663 20.89 -38.09 -38.64
N LEU A 664 21.76 -37.13 -38.35
CA LEU A 664 21.42 -35.90 -37.64
C LEU A 664 21.13 -34.76 -38.63
N ASN A 665 19.87 -34.35 -38.71
CA ASN A 665 19.43 -33.18 -39.49
C ASN A 665 19.24 -31.97 -38.56
N ILE A 666 19.78 -30.81 -38.94
CA ILE A 666 19.79 -29.62 -38.09
C ILE A 666 18.68 -28.66 -38.46
N THR A 667 17.91 -28.25 -37.46
CA THR A 667 16.79 -27.32 -37.61
C THR A 667 17.22 -25.90 -37.25
N ILE A 668 16.99 -24.95 -38.15
CA ILE A 668 17.38 -23.55 -38.04
C ILE A 668 16.14 -22.72 -37.65
N PRO A 669 16.19 -21.96 -36.54
CA PRO A 669 15.07 -21.11 -36.11
C PRO A 669 14.81 -19.98 -37.12
N PRO A 670 13.55 -19.52 -37.27
CA PRO A 670 13.21 -18.46 -38.20
C PRO A 670 13.76 -17.11 -37.76
N ARG A 671 14.21 -16.29 -38.73
CA ARG A 671 14.57 -14.89 -38.55
C ARG A 671 13.77 -14.02 -39.51
N LEU A 672 13.07 -13.01 -38.97
CA LEU A 672 12.23 -12.10 -39.75
C LEU A 672 12.94 -10.77 -40.05
N SER A 673 12.73 -10.23 -41.25
CA SER A 673 13.13 -8.86 -41.58
C SER A 673 12.23 -7.84 -40.87
N PRO A 674 12.75 -6.65 -40.51
CA PRO A 674 11.94 -5.56 -39.99
C PRO A 674 10.96 -5.05 -41.06
N ILE A 675 9.72 -4.76 -40.67
CA ILE A 675 8.66 -4.29 -41.57
C ILE A 675 8.48 -2.78 -41.35
N PRO A 676 8.53 -1.95 -42.41
CA PRO A 676 8.37 -0.50 -42.28
C PRO A 676 6.93 -0.12 -41.94
N GLN A 677 6.77 1.00 -41.23
CA GLN A 677 5.48 1.66 -41.03
C GLN A 677 4.98 2.22 -42.36
N ILE A 678 3.67 2.06 -42.61
CA ILE A 678 3.00 2.64 -43.79
C ILE A 678 1.96 3.65 -43.31
N GLU A 679 2.03 4.85 -43.86
CA GLU A 679 1.05 5.93 -43.61
C GLU A 679 0.23 6.21 -44.86
N VAL A 680 -1.09 6.28 -44.71
CA VAL A 680 -2.02 6.55 -45.80
C VAL A 680 -3.00 7.64 -45.41
N ASN A 681 -3.18 8.64 -46.28
CA ASN A 681 -4.23 9.64 -46.13
C ASN A 681 -5.51 9.11 -46.78
N PHE A 682 -6.48 8.77 -45.96
CA PHE A 682 -7.81 8.33 -46.38
C PHE A 682 -8.65 9.56 -46.74
N ASP A 683 -8.59 9.93 -48.02
CA ASP A 683 -9.48 10.91 -48.65
C ASP A 683 -10.47 10.20 -49.57
N GLU A 684 -11.69 10.73 -49.70
CA GLU A 684 -12.75 10.16 -50.57
C GLU A 684 -12.34 10.03 -52.05
N ASN A 685 -11.28 10.74 -52.49
CA ASN A 685 -10.71 10.66 -53.83
C ASN A 685 -9.56 9.64 -53.98
N PHE A 686 -9.25 8.86 -52.94
CA PHE A 686 -8.15 7.90 -52.97
C PHE A 686 -8.51 6.66 -53.80
N ARG A 687 -8.21 6.68 -55.11
CA ARG A 687 -8.25 5.48 -55.96
C ARG A 687 -7.15 4.52 -55.48
N SER A 688 -7.57 3.33 -55.06
CA SER A 688 -6.79 2.19 -54.59
C SER A 688 -5.35 2.12 -55.12
N LYS A 689 -4.39 2.68 -54.38
CA LYS A 689 -3.04 2.11 -54.38
C LYS A 689 -3.10 0.87 -53.50
N GLN A 690 -2.66 -0.27 -54.01
CA GLN A 690 -2.54 -1.50 -53.23
C GLN A 690 -1.56 -1.21 -52.07
N VAL A 691 -2.09 -1.20 -50.84
CA VAL A 691 -1.31 -1.01 -49.62
C VAL A 691 -1.23 -2.38 -48.96
N GLY A 692 -0.03 -2.75 -48.53
CA GLY A 692 0.19 -4.04 -47.92
C GLY A 692 1.53 -4.18 -47.24
N PHE A 693 1.61 -5.11 -46.30
CA PHE A 693 2.85 -5.46 -45.62
C PHE A 693 3.45 -6.72 -46.19
N ILE A 694 4.77 -6.73 -46.31
CA ILE A 694 5.52 -7.91 -46.75
C ILE A 694 6.33 -8.41 -45.56
N CYS A 695 6.02 -9.62 -45.11
CA CYS A 695 6.81 -10.30 -44.09
C CYS A 695 7.74 -11.31 -44.76
N ARG A 696 9.05 -11.10 -44.65
CA ARG A 696 10.08 -11.94 -45.26
C ARG A 696 10.90 -12.65 -44.18
N VAL A 697 11.13 -13.94 -44.39
CA VAL A 697 12.02 -14.76 -43.57
C VAL A 697 13.42 -14.72 -44.17
N GLU A 698 14.38 -14.19 -43.43
CA GLU A 698 15.79 -14.08 -43.85
C GLU A 698 16.50 -15.43 -43.81
N ARG A 699 16.15 -16.27 -42.83
CA ARG A 699 16.80 -17.56 -42.57
C ARG A 699 15.86 -18.47 -41.77
N ALA A 700 15.62 -19.70 -42.22
CA ALA A 700 14.88 -20.75 -41.51
C ALA A 700 15.08 -22.13 -42.18
N SER A 701 14.89 -23.23 -41.45
CA SER A 701 14.65 -24.55 -42.07
C SER A 701 13.22 -24.63 -42.61
N THR A 702 13.05 -25.12 -43.84
CA THR A 702 11.82 -24.95 -44.63
C THR A 702 10.80 -26.07 -44.49
N GLU A 703 11.22 -27.25 -44.01
CA GLU A 703 10.41 -28.48 -43.95
C GLU A 703 9.17 -28.40 -43.03
N SER A 704 9.08 -27.37 -42.18
CA SER A 704 7.97 -27.16 -41.22
C SER A 704 7.72 -25.69 -40.85
N LEU A 705 8.16 -24.77 -41.71
CA LEU A 705 7.97 -23.34 -41.53
C LEU A 705 6.52 -22.93 -41.85
N SER A 706 5.87 -22.26 -40.91
CA SER A 706 4.55 -21.66 -41.05
C SER A 706 4.64 -20.15 -40.83
N LEU A 707 4.00 -19.38 -41.71
CA LEU A 707 3.88 -17.92 -41.62
C LEU A 707 2.40 -17.54 -41.55
N GLU A 708 2.05 -16.67 -40.61
CA GLU A 708 0.69 -16.13 -40.50
C GLU A 708 0.69 -14.67 -40.06
N TRP A 709 -0.34 -13.94 -40.46
CA TRP A 709 -0.61 -12.59 -40.01
C TRP A 709 -1.69 -12.60 -38.94
N LEU A 710 -1.43 -11.89 -37.84
CA LEU A 710 -2.33 -11.73 -36.71
C LEU A 710 -2.71 -10.26 -36.54
N TYR A 711 -3.97 -9.99 -36.18
CA TYR A 711 -4.48 -8.71 -35.72
C TYR A 711 -4.80 -8.80 -34.22
N ALA A 712 -5.12 -7.65 -33.61
CA ALA A 712 -5.48 -7.49 -32.19
C ALA A 712 -5.95 -8.78 -31.48
N ASN A 713 -5.33 -9.09 -30.33
CA ASN A 713 -5.58 -10.31 -29.53
C ASN A 713 -5.26 -11.65 -30.22
N ASN A 714 -4.18 -11.71 -31.04
CA ASN A 714 -3.73 -12.92 -31.75
C ASN A 714 -4.81 -13.53 -32.68
N THR A 715 -5.68 -12.69 -33.23
CA THR A 715 -6.73 -13.15 -34.15
C THR A 715 -6.16 -13.26 -35.57
N PRO A 716 -6.34 -14.39 -36.27
CA PRO A 716 -5.92 -14.51 -37.66
C PRO A 716 -6.60 -13.43 -38.52
N VAL A 717 -5.83 -12.68 -39.31
CA VAL A 717 -6.34 -11.55 -40.10
C VAL A 717 -7.37 -12.00 -41.16
N GLN A 718 -7.41 -13.29 -41.49
CA GLN A 718 -8.41 -13.90 -42.38
C GLN A 718 -9.87 -13.74 -41.90
N ALA A 719 -10.10 -13.29 -40.66
CA ALA A 719 -11.41 -13.00 -40.11
C ALA A 719 -11.91 -11.56 -40.39
N ILE A 720 -11.13 -10.73 -41.10
CA ILE A 720 -11.45 -9.32 -41.35
C ILE A 720 -11.75 -9.13 -42.85
N ASP A 721 -12.91 -8.54 -43.15
CA ASP A 721 -13.33 -8.21 -44.53
C ASP A 721 -12.36 -7.19 -45.18
N ASP A 722 -12.25 -7.19 -46.51
CA ASP A 722 -11.38 -6.29 -47.31
C ASP A 722 -9.86 -6.41 -47.03
N ILE A 723 -9.42 -7.45 -46.33
CA ILE A 723 -8.03 -7.85 -46.19
C ILE A 723 -7.80 -9.19 -46.88
N SER A 724 -6.75 -9.28 -47.71
CA SER A 724 -6.37 -10.50 -48.41
C SER A 724 -4.93 -10.88 -48.08
N ILE A 725 -4.67 -12.17 -47.94
CA ILE A 725 -3.32 -12.70 -47.72
C ILE A 725 -2.87 -13.41 -48.99
N ASP A 726 -1.73 -12.99 -49.54
CA ASP A 726 -1.10 -13.68 -50.66
C ASP A 726 -0.02 -14.63 -50.14
N THR A 727 -0.27 -15.93 -50.29
CA THR A 727 0.63 -17.02 -49.90
C THR A 727 1.35 -17.65 -51.09
N THR A 728 1.14 -17.15 -52.32
CA THR A 728 1.70 -17.75 -53.56
C THR A 728 3.24 -17.80 -53.55
N ARG A 729 3.88 -16.87 -52.83
CA ARG A 729 5.34 -16.74 -52.71
C ARG A 729 5.92 -17.42 -51.47
N LEU A 730 5.09 -18.05 -50.64
CA LEU A 730 5.51 -18.64 -49.37
C LEU A 730 6.55 -19.75 -49.55
N THR A 731 6.37 -20.60 -50.56
CA THR A 731 7.24 -21.75 -50.83
C THR A 731 8.49 -21.40 -51.64
N THR A 732 8.44 -20.35 -52.46
CA THR A 732 9.53 -19.97 -53.37
C THR A 732 10.43 -18.87 -52.81
N GLN A 733 9.88 -17.94 -52.02
CA GLN A 733 10.59 -16.76 -51.51
C GLN A 733 10.48 -16.58 -49.99
N HIS A 734 9.88 -17.55 -49.27
CA HIS A 734 9.74 -17.53 -47.81
C HIS A 734 9.15 -16.22 -47.27
N LEU A 735 8.12 -15.72 -47.95
CA LEU A 735 7.43 -14.48 -47.57
C LEU A 735 5.91 -14.63 -47.66
N ILE A 736 5.21 -13.81 -46.86
CA ILE A 736 3.75 -13.72 -46.83
C ILE A 736 3.34 -12.25 -46.93
N GLU A 737 2.47 -11.94 -47.88
CA GLU A 737 2.04 -10.56 -48.14
C GLU A 737 0.61 -10.33 -47.62
N LEU A 738 0.41 -9.25 -46.87
CA LEU A 738 -0.90 -8.82 -46.37
C LEU A 738 -1.35 -7.61 -47.18
N ASN A 739 -2.49 -7.69 -47.87
CA ASN A 739 -2.98 -6.67 -48.78
C ASN A 739 -4.35 -6.12 -48.33
N PHE A 740 -4.48 -4.79 -48.30
CA PHE A 740 -5.72 -4.08 -47.96
C PHE A 740 -6.43 -3.62 -49.24
N ASN A 741 -7.60 -4.19 -49.56
CA ASN A 741 -8.32 -3.92 -50.81
C ASN A 741 -9.86 -3.89 -50.61
N PRO A 742 -10.49 -2.69 -50.53
CA PRO A 742 -9.89 -1.37 -50.35
C PRO A 742 -9.43 -1.10 -48.91
N ILE A 743 -8.50 -0.15 -48.74
CA ILE A 743 -8.14 0.32 -47.40
C ILE A 743 -9.29 1.13 -46.78
N ARG A 744 -9.57 0.91 -45.48
CA ARG A 744 -10.60 1.61 -44.71
C ARG A 744 -10.02 2.19 -43.44
N ARG A 745 -10.78 3.08 -42.78
CA ARG A 745 -10.38 3.69 -41.50
C ARG A 745 -10.25 2.65 -40.39
N GLU A 746 -11.11 1.62 -40.40
CA GLU A 746 -11.06 0.52 -39.42
C GLU A 746 -9.80 -0.34 -39.50
N HIS A 747 -9.03 -0.26 -40.60
CA HIS A 747 -7.76 -0.99 -40.75
C HIS A 747 -6.60 -0.30 -40.01
N HIS A 748 -6.82 0.86 -39.39
CA HIS A 748 -5.82 1.52 -38.56
C HIS A 748 -5.38 0.60 -37.41
N GLY A 749 -4.09 0.25 -37.36
CA GLY A 749 -3.57 -0.53 -36.24
C GLY A 749 -2.26 -1.26 -36.50
N ASN A 750 -1.92 -2.12 -35.54
CA ASN A 750 -0.72 -2.95 -35.57
C ASN A 750 -1.07 -4.36 -36.02
N TYR A 751 -0.33 -4.85 -37.01
CA TYR A 751 -0.43 -6.20 -37.57
C TYR A 751 0.83 -6.97 -37.24
N THR A 752 0.70 -8.18 -36.74
CA THR A 752 1.83 -9.00 -36.30
C THR A 752 2.05 -10.14 -37.28
N CYS A 753 3.22 -10.22 -37.90
CA CYS A 753 3.61 -11.40 -38.66
C CYS A 753 4.27 -12.40 -37.70
N LEU A 754 3.72 -13.61 -37.62
CA LEU A 754 4.22 -14.72 -36.82
C LEU A 754 4.85 -15.77 -37.75
N ALA A 755 6.11 -16.11 -37.47
CA ALA A 755 6.85 -17.18 -38.13
C ALA A 755 7.17 -18.29 -37.13
N LYS A 756 6.72 -19.50 -37.43
CA LYS A 756 6.88 -20.66 -36.55
C LYS A 756 7.48 -21.84 -37.30
N ASN A 757 8.50 -22.44 -36.71
CA ASN A 757 9.15 -23.67 -37.16
C ASN A 757 9.21 -24.67 -35.99
N LEU A 758 9.65 -25.91 -36.22
CA LEU A 758 9.87 -26.93 -35.17
C LEU A 758 10.85 -26.48 -34.07
N ALA A 759 11.72 -25.50 -34.37
CA ALA A 759 12.69 -24.96 -33.42
C ALA A 759 12.15 -23.83 -32.52
N ASP A 760 11.37 -22.90 -33.09
CA ASP A 760 10.96 -21.66 -32.40
C ASP A 760 9.78 -20.95 -33.10
N ALA A 761 9.15 -20.01 -32.38
CA ALA A 761 8.12 -19.11 -32.88
C ALA A 761 8.52 -17.65 -32.63
N ILE A 762 8.74 -16.89 -33.70
CA ILE A 762 9.17 -15.48 -33.66
C ILE A 762 8.15 -14.59 -34.36
N SER A 763 7.96 -13.36 -33.88
CA SER A 763 7.05 -12.41 -34.50
C SER A 763 7.65 -11.02 -34.67
N THR A 764 7.13 -10.26 -35.64
CA THR A 764 7.49 -8.87 -35.89
C THR A 764 6.23 -8.04 -36.17
N VAL A 765 6.23 -6.77 -35.79
CA VAL A 765 5.05 -5.90 -35.86
C VAL A 765 5.18 -4.93 -37.02
N ALA A 766 4.10 -4.79 -37.79
CA ALA A 766 3.91 -3.82 -38.85
C ALA A 766 2.81 -2.83 -38.45
N GLN A 767 3.04 -1.53 -38.62
CA GLN A 767 2.11 -0.48 -38.20
C GLN A 767 1.47 0.19 -39.43
N LEU A 768 0.14 0.13 -39.52
CA LEU A 768 -0.64 0.84 -40.54
C LEU A 768 -1.29 2.07 -39.92
N ILE A 769 -0.90 3.24 -40.41
CA ILE A 769 -1.47 4.51 -39.98
C ILE A 769 -2.40 5.03 -41.07
N VAL A 770 -3.69 5.07 -40.76
CA VAL A 770 -4.72 5.65 -41.64
C VAL A 770 -5.13 7.01 -41.09
N ARG A 771 -4.84 8.08 -41.83
CA ARG A 771 -5.18 9.47 -41.48
C ARG A 771 -6.47 9.89 -42.18
N TYR A 772 -7.43 10.44 -41.44
CA TYR A 772 -8.73 10.89 -41.96
C TYR A 772 -9.25 12.10 -41.19
N LYS A 773 -10.12 12.88 -41.84
CA LYS A 773 -10.80 14.04 -41.23
C LYS A 773 -11.68 13.62 -40.03
N PRO A 774 -12.00 14.50 -39.07
CA PRO A 774 -12.88 14.15 -37.96
C PRO A 774 -14.30 13.75 -38.39
N ILE A 775 -14.91 12.77 -37.73
CA ILE A 775 -16.22 12.23 -38.09
C ILE A 775 -17.09 12.13 -36.85
N PHE A 776 -18.25 12.77 -36.88
CA PHE A 776 -19.22 12.70 -35.80
C PHE A 776 -20.02 11.39 -35.88
N ILE A 777 -20.09 10.67 -34.77
CA ILE A 777 -20.73 9.34 -34.67
C ILE A 777 -22.24 9.48 -34.48
N GLU A 778 -23.00 8.60 -35.13
CA GLU A 778 -24.46 8.54 -35.03
C GLU A 778 -24.92 7.67 -33.85
N PRO A 779 -26.03 8.02 -33.16
CA PRO A 779 -26.92 9.15 -33.42
C PRO A 779 -26.37 10.47 -32.89
N LYS A 780 -26.35 11.50 -33.74
CA LYS A 780 -25.95 12.85 -33.33
C LYS A 780 -27.08 13.56 -32.59
N MET A 781 -26.73 14.29 -31.53
CA MET A 781 -27.67 15.12 -30.79
C MET A 781 -28.02 16.36 -31.63
N THR A 782 -29.26 16.51 -32.11
CA THR A 782 -29.66 17.64 -32.97
C THR A 782 -30.37 18.75 -32.20
N ASP A 783 -31.18 18.40 -31.22
CA ASP A 783 -31.98 19.34 -30.43
C ASP A 783 -31.85 19.02 -28.94
N ILE A 784 -31.80 20.05 -28.11
CA ILE A 784 -31.81 19.93 -26.65
C ILE A 784 -32.80 20.92 -26.04
N TYR A 785 -33.56 20.47 -25.04
CA TYR A 785 -34.59 21.29 -24.39
C TYR A 785 -34.14 21.71 -23.00
N SER A 786 -34.36 22.97 -22.65
CA SER A 786 -34.01 23.50 -21.33
C SER A 786 -34.86 24.69 -20.89
N VAL A 787 -34.66 25.16 -19.66
CA VAL A 787 -35.24 26.38 -19.10
C VAL A 787 -34.14 27.34 -18.66
N PRO A 788 -34.42 28.65 -18.54
CA PRO A 788 -33.40 29.63 -18.17
C PRO A 788 -32.73 29.26 -16.85
N ASN A 789 -31.41 29.44 -16.79
CA ASN A 789 -30.57 29.13 -15.63
C ASN A 789 -30.61 27.64 -15.18
N TYR A 790 -30.94 26.72 -16.10
CA TYR A 790 -30.90 25.28 -15.86
C TYR A 790 -29.69 24.61 -16.49
N ARG A 791 -28.99 23.78 -15.70
CA ARG A 791 -27.80 23.04 -16.14
C ARG A 791 -28.12 22.12 -17.32
N THR A 792 -27.66 22.52 -18.50
CA THR A 792 -27.90 21.85 -19.78
C THR A 792 -26.64 21.15 -20.27
N ILE A 793 -26.75 19.93 -20.78
CA ILE A 793 -25.59 19.10 -21.17
C ILE A 793 -25.68 18.73 -22.65
N MET A 794 -24.76 19.24 -23.45
CA MET A 794 -24.61 18.92 -24.87
C MET A 794 -23.43 17.96 -25.07
N LYS A 795 -23.60 16.93 -25.90
CA LYS A 795 -22.58 15.88 -26.11
C LYS A 795 -22.30 15.64 -27.59
N CYS A 796 -21.04 15.39 -27.92
CA CYS A 796 -20.59 14.99 -29.25
C CYS A 796 -19.54 13.88 -29.16
N GLN A 797 -19.67 12.86 -30.02
CA GLN A 797 -18.70 11.77 -30.16
C GLN A 797 -18.04 11.86 -31.54
N ILE A 798 -16.72 11.85 -31.57
CA ILE A 798 -15.89 12.19 -32.73
C ILE A 798 -14.84 11.08 -32.92
N ASP A 799 -14.81 10.50 -34.11
CA ASP A 799 -13.76 9.59 -34.57
C ASP A 799 -12.77 10.36 -35.47
N SER A 800 -11.48 10.38 -35.14
CA SER A 800 -10.46 11.15 -35.86
C SER A 800 -9.07 10.58 -35.65
N TYR A 801 -8.26 10.59 -36.73
CA TYR A 801 -6.83 10.36 -36.63
C TYR A 801 -6.08 11.18 -37.69
N PRO A 802 -5.05 11.99 -37.35
CA PRO A 802 -4.53 12.35 -36.02
C PRO A 802 -5.57 12.90 -35.00
N PRO A 803 -5.19 12.99 -33.70
CA PRO A 803 -6.05 13.57 -32.67
C PRO A 803 -6.56 14.97 -33.04
N PRO A 804 -7.88 15.24 -32.92
CA PRO A 804 -8.45 16.54 -33.29
C PRO A 804 -8.38 17.55 -32.13
N VAL A 805 -8.27 18.83 -32.46
CA VAL A 805 -8.57 19.93 -31.55
C VAL A 805 -10.07 20.18 -31.57
N ILE A 806 -10.72 20.10 -30.41
CA ILE A 806 -12.18 20.20 -30.28
C ILE A 806 -12.55 21.52 -29.62
N GLN A 807 -13.53 22.23 -30.17
CA GLN A 807 -14.02 23.53 -29.70
C GLN A 807 -15.55 23.58 -29.75
N TRP A 808 -16.16 24.22 -28.75
CA TRP A 808 -17.59 24.52 -28.74
C TRP A 808 -17.83 25.96 -29.16
N VAL A 809 -18.83 26.18 -29.99
CA VAL A 809 -19.13 27.49 -30.57
C VAL A 809 -20.62 27.78 -30.48
N LYS A 810 -20.99 28.93 -29.94
CA LYS A 810 -22.36 29.45 -29.91
C LYS A 810 -22.60 30.35 -31.12
N MET A 811 -23.60 30.05 -31.93
CA MET A 811 -23.99 30.83 -33.11
C MET A 811 -24.97 31.93 -32.71
N ILE A 812 -24.66 33.19 -33.04
CA ILE A 812 -25.51 34.35 -32.75
C ILE A 812 -26.12 34.88 -34.04
N GLN A 813 -27.36 35.36 -33.98
CA GLN A 813 -28.01 36.05 -35.08
C GLN A 813 -27.71 37.57 -35.00
N GLY A 814 -26.74 38.08 -35.79
CA GLY A 814 -26.51 39.52 -36.01
C GLY A 814 -25.04 39.98 -36.21
N ASN A 815 -24.77 40.54 -37.41
CA ASN A 815 -23.57 41.17 -38.02
C ASN A 815 -22.11 40.77 -37.65
N ASP A 816 -21.40 40.37 -38.73
CA ASP A 816 -19.97 40.27 -39.04
C ASP A 816 -19.00 39.46 -38.15
N ILE A 817 -19.41 39.02 -36.96
CA ILE A 817 -18.74 37.91 -36.25
C ILE A 817 -19.80 36.97 -35.67
N ASN A 818 -20.47 36.21 -36.55
CA ASN A 818 -21.64 35.39 -36.21
C ASN A 818 -21.31 34.10 -35.43
N GLN A 819 -20.38 34.15 -34.46
CA GLN A 819 -20.00 33.01 -33.63
C GLN A 819 -19.19 33.44 -32.39
N ILE A 820 -19.51 32.87 -31.22
CA ILE A 820 -18.72 32.97 -29.99
C ILE A 820 -18.10 31.61 -29.70
N ILE A 821 -16.79 31.54 -29.57
CA ILE A 821 -16.10 30.34 -29.06
C ILE A 821 -16.33 30.29 -27.55
N LEU A 822 -16.81 29.15 -27.06
CA LEU A 822 -17.10 28.95 -25.64
C LEU A 822 -15.86 28.38 -24.94
N GLU A 823 -15.45 29.03 -23.86
CA GLU A 823 -14.33 28.62 -23.00
C GLU A 823 -14.82 28.37 -21.57
N ASP A 824 -14.05 27.61 -20.77
CA ASP A 824 -14.43 27.24 -19.39
C ASP A 824 -14.63 28.45 -18.45
N ASN A 825 -14.07 29.61 -18.78
CA ASN A 825 -14.20 30.83 -17.98
C ASN A 825 -15.44 31.66 -18.32
N ASP A 826 -16.20 31.29 -19.36
CA ASP A 826 -17.41 32.03 -19.73
C ASP A 826 -18.49 31.88 -18.65
N PRO A 827 -19.21 32.97 -18.29
CA PRO A 827 -20.13 32.96 -17.15
C PRO A 827 -21.32 32.01 -17.30
N GLN A 828 -21.65 31.64 -18.53
CA GLN A 828 -22.72 30.69 -18.85
C GLN A 828 -22.20 29.26 -19.05
N VAL A 829 -20.89 29.05 -19.16
CA VAL A 829 -20.28 27.72 -19.28
C VAL A 829 -19.98 27.22 -17.87
N ILE A 830 -20.47 26.01 -17.55
CA ILE A 830 -20.18 25.36 -16.26
C ILE A 830 -18.90 24.53 -16.36
N ASP A 831 -18.75 23.78 -17.47
CA ASP A 831 -17.61 22.88 -17.71
C ASP A 831 -17.63 22.37 -19.16
N ILE A 832 -16.47 22.34 -19.82
CA ILE A 832 -16.22 21.69 -21.11
C ILE A 832 -15.29 20.50 -20.89
N PHE A 833 -15.85 19.30 -20.93
CA PHE A 833 -15.10 18.06 -20.73
C PHE A 833 -14.83 17.38 -22.06
N THR A 834 -13.57 16.98 -22.33
CA THR A 834 -13.22 16.16 -23.50
C THR A 834 -12.40 14.94 -23.07
N LYS A 835 -12.80 13.76 -23.52
CA LYS A 835 -12.21 12.47 -23.14
C LYS A 835 -11.94 11.62 -24.37
N GLN A 836 -10.75 11.01 -24.41
CA GLN A 836 -10.43 9.97 -25.37
C GLN A 836 -10.94 8.61 -24.84
N ILE A 837 -11.82 7.95 -25.58
CA ILE A 837 -12.45 6.66 -25.22
C ILE A 837 -11.75 5.48 -25.93
N GLY A 838 -11.09 5.73 -27.07
CA GLY A 838 -10.35 4.72 -27.83
C GLY A 838 -9.15 5.32 -28.57
N ALA A 839 -8.45 4.53 -29.39
CA ALA A 839 -7.27 5.00 -30.13
C ALA A 839 -7.57 6.20 -31.04
N THR A 840 -8.78 6.25 -31.62
CA THR A 840 -9.24 7.31 -32.53
C THR A 840 -10.54 7.98 -32.08
N LEU A 841 -11.13 7.55 -30.96
CA LEU A 841 -12.46 7.96 -30.50
C LEU A 841 -12.40 8.98 -29.35
N TYR A 842 -13.08 10.09 -29.52
CA TYR A 842 -13.16 11.22 -28.58
C TYR A 842 -14.63 11.53 -28.24
N GLU A 843 -14.91 11.81 -26.97
CA GLU A 843 -16.20 12.29 -26.49
C GLU A 843 -16.02 13.65 -25.83
N THR A 844 -16.81 14.63 -26.23
CA THR A 844 -16.81 15.97 -25.65
C THR A 844 -18.20 16.33 -25.12
N GLN A 845 -18.23 17.02 -24.00
CA GLN A 845 -19.43 17.41 -23.29
C GLN A 845 -19.33 18.89 -22.88
N LEU A 846 -20.26 19.70 -23.35
CA LEU A 846 -20.46 21.09 -22.90
C LEU A 846 -21.58 21.12 -21.87
N THR A 847 -21.26 21.56 -20.66
CA THR A 847 -22.22 21.86 -19.62
C THR A 847 -22.46 23.37 -19.61
N TYR A 848 -23.68 23.80 -19.92
CA TYR A 848 -24.02 25.20 -20.17
C TYR A 848 -25.27 25.62 -19.39
N ASN A 849 -25.31 26.86 -18.95
CA ASN A 849 -26.40 27.48 -18.22
C ASN A 849 -27.08 28.54 -19.11
N PRO A 850 -28.19 28.21 -19.78
CA PRO A 850 -28.77 29.05 -20.82
C PRO A 850 -29.51 30.25 -20.23
N SER A 851 -29.35 31.41 -20.86
CA SER A 851 -30.14 32.61 -20.64
C SER A 851 -31.36 32.67 -21.56
N GLU A 852 -32.25 33.64 -21.31
CA GLU A 852 -33.48 33.82 -22.11
C GLU A 852 -33.21 34.07 -23.60
N GLU A 853 -32.08 34.69 -23.95
CA GLU A 853 -31.70 35.02 -25.33
C GLU A 853 -31.08 33.83 -26.08
N ASP A 854 -30.76 32.73 -25.37
CA ASP A 854 -30.04 31.59 -25.94
C ASP A 854 -30.97 30.57 -26.61
N PHE A 855 -32.26 30.60 -26.28
CA PHE A 855 -33.26 29.70 -26.84
C PHE A 855 -33.52 30.04 -28.32
N GLY A 856 -33.37 29.03 -29.19
CA GLY A 856 -33.43 29.15 -30.64
C GLY A 856 -32.06 29.32 -31.30
N LEU A 857 -30.97 29.42 -30.54
CA LEU A 857 -29.61 29.47 -31.07
C LEU A 857 -29.02 28.08 -31.28
N ASN A 858 -28.04 28.01 -32.19
CA ASN A 858 -27.30 26.80 -32.53
C ASN A 858 -25.94 26.77 -31.81
N PHE A 859 -25.62 25.64 -31.19
CA PHE A 859 -24.33 25.34 -30.59
C PHE A 859 -23.60 24.32 -31.48
N GLU A 860 -22.46 24.72 -32.01
CA GLU A 860 -21.64 23.88 -32.87
C GLU A 860 -20.48 23.25 -32.08
N CYS A 861 -20.36 21.92 -32.13
CA CYS A 861 -19.15 21.21 -31.79
C CYS A 861 -18.26 21.14 -33.02
N ARG A 862 -17.03 21.68 -32.95
CA ARG A 862 -16.06 21.72 -34.04
C ARG A 862 -14.86 20.86 -33.69
N ALA A 863 -14.49 19.95 -34.59
CA ALA A 863 -13.31 19.12 -34.47
C ALA A 863 -12.34 19.42 -35.62
N ASN A 864 -11.08 19.64 -35.31
CA ASN A 864 -10.05 19.99 -36.29
C ASN A 864 -8.83 19.07 -36.20
N ASN A 865 -8.63 18.27 -37.24
CA ASN A 865 -7.41 17.49 -37.47
C ASN A 865 -6.96 17.79 -38.91
N SER A 866 -6.36 18.96 -39.12
CA SER A 866 -5.99 19.51 -40.44
C SER A 866 -7.17 19.89 -41.36
N ARG A 867 -8.33 19.27 -41.16
CA ARG A 867 -9.62 19.65 -41.72
C ARG A 867 -10.63 19.82 -40.59
N ILE A 868 -11.44 20.87 -40.70
CA ILE A 868 -12.46 21.22 -39.71
C ILE A 868 -13.77 20.57 -40.13
N GLU A 869 -14.36 19.81 -39.21
CA GLU A 869 -15.70 19.26 -39.33
C GLU A 869 -16.54 19.75 -38.15
N LYS A 870 -17.84 19.95 -38.37
CA LYS A 870 -18.73 20.55 -37.37
C LYS A 870 -20.07 19.86 -37.26
N HIS A 871 -20.62 19.83 -36.05
CA HIS A 871 -21.96 19.33 -35.76
C HIS A 871 -22.75 20.36 -34.95
N SER A 872 -23.98 20.67 -35.37
CA SER A 872 -24.82 21.72 -34.79
C SER A 872 -25.94 21.15 -33.94
N ILE A 873 -26.15 21.74 -32.76
CA ILE A 873 -27.18 21.38 -31.77
C ILE A 873 -28.05 22.62 -31.49
N THR A 874 -29.35 22.52 -31.70
CA THR A 874 -30.29 23.62 -31.45
C THR A 874 -30.77 23.59 -30.00
N LEU A 875 -30.65 24.72 -29.29
CA LEU A 875 -31.22 24.85 -27.94
C LEU A 875 -32.68 25.30 -28.02
N GLN A 876 -33.61 24.47 -27.56
CA GLN A 876 -35.04 24.73 -27.55
C GLN A 876 -35.56 25.00 -26.13
N ARG A 877 -36.64 25.80 -26.02
CA ARG A 877 -37.30 26.06 -24.74
C ARG A 877 -38.14 24.86 -24.35
N ALA A 878 -38.00 24.39 -23.11
CA ALA A 878 -38.83 23.34 -22.56
C ALA A 878 -40.22 23.85 -22.17
N GLU A 879 -41.23 22.99 -22.30
CA GLU A 879 -42.62 23.25 -21.95
C GLU A 879 -43.06 22.42 -20.73
N PRO A 880 -44.09 22.86 -19.96
CA PRO A 880 -44.70 22.02 -18.94
C PRO A 880 -45.24 20.71 -19.52
N PRO A 881 -45.32 19.62 -18.72
CA PRO A 881 -45.80 18.33 -19.21
C PRO A 881 -47.28 18.39 -19.62
N ARG A 882 -47.71 17.47 -20.49
CA ARG A 882 -49.14 17.31 -20.78
C ARG A 882 -49.90 16.69 -19.59
N PRO A 883 -51.24 16.81 -19.51
CA PRO A 883 -52.04 16.24 -18.43
C PRO A 883 -51.90 14.71 -18.32
N VAL A 884 -51.83 14.22 -17.08
CA VAL A 884 -51.58 12.82 -16.73
C VAL A 884 -52.82 11.94 -16.98
N ARG A 885 -52.62 10.72 -17.50
CA ARG A 885 -53.67 9.71 -17.67
C ARG A 885 -53.65 8.67 -16.55
N ILE A 886 -54.83 8.37 -16.01
CA ILE A 886 -55.02 7.42 -14.89
C ILE A 886 -56.00 6.33 -15.35
N PRO A 887 -55.51 5.21 -15.91
CA PRO A 887 -56.37 4.14 -16.42
C PRO A 887 -57.11 3.36 -15.33
N GLU A 888 -56.55 3.23 -14.12
CA GLU A 888 -57.09 2.33 -13.10
C GLU A 888 -56.99 2.94 -11.69
N VAL A 889 -58.07 2.78 -10.91
CA VAL A 889 -58.18 3.22 -9.51
C VAL A 889 -58.74 2.08 -8.66
N LYS A 890 -58.00 1.64 -7.64
CA LYS A 890 -58.38 0.54 -6.73
C LYS A 890 -58.57 1.06 -5.30
N PRO A 891 -59.82 1.22 -4.83
CA PRO A 891 -60.07 1.58 -3.44
C PRO A 891 -59.95 0.36 -2.50
N ASN A 892 -59.47 0.59 -1.28
CA ASN A 892 -59.46 -0.35 -0.16
C ASN A 892 -60.22 0.24 1.05
N SER A 893 -60.15 -0.36 2.24
CA SER A 893 -60.81 0.12 3.46
C SER A 893 -60.24 1.45 4.01
N ASN A 894 -58.92 1.66 3.86
CA ASN A 894 -58.22 2.85 4.36
C ASN A 894 -57.24 3.49 3.36
N THR A 895 -57.16 2.95 2.13
CA THR A 895 -56.25 3.41 1.07
C THR A 895 -56.95 3.46 -0.29
N ILE A 896 -56.43 4.26 -1.21
CA ILE A 896 -56.80 4.26 -2.64
C ILE A 896 -55.52 4.21 -3.47
N GLU A 897 -55.40 3.19 -4.34
CA GLU A 897 -54.30 3.04 -5.27
C GLU A 897 -54.67 3.61 -6.66
N LEU A 898 -53.77 4.41 -7.23
CA LEU A 898 -53.87 5.03 -8.55
C LEU A 898 -52.75 4.50 -9.44
N ASN A 899 -53.09 3.90 -10.57
CA ASN A 899 -52.09 3.55 -11.57
C ASN A 899 -51.93 4.72 -12.55
N ILE A 900 -50.78 5.37 -12.56
CA ILE A 900 -50.48 6.51 -13.43
C ILE A 900 -49.65 6.04 -14.62
N GLN A 901 -50.13 6.32 -15.83
CA GLN A 901 -49.35 6.11 -17.05
C GLN A 901 -48.49 7.34 -17.37
N PRO A 902 -47.23 7.13 -17.81
CA PRO A 902 -46.34 8.23 -18.17
C PRO A 902 -46.90 8.98 -19.38
N THR A 903 -46.81 10.32 -19.34
CA THR A 903 -47.19 11.18 -20.46
C THR A 903 -46.14 11.06 -21.57
N LEU A 904 -46.53 10.75 -22.81
CA LEU A 904 -45.59 10.58 -23.93
C LEU A 904 -44.84 11.87 -24.33
N GLU A 905 -45.31 13.02 -23.85
CA GLU A 905 -44.72 14.33 -24.14
C GLU A 905 -44.44 15.08 -22.84
N PHE A 906 -43.19 14.97 -22.37
CA PHE A 906 -42.71 15.61 -21.14
C PHE A 906 -42.31 17.09 -21.33
N GLY A 907 -42.61 17.68 -22.50
CA GLY A 907 -42.21 19.04 -22.84
C GLY A 907 -40.70 19.26 -22.88
N GLY A 908 -39.92 18.21 -23.13
CA GLY A 908 -38.47 18.27 -23.32
C GLY A 908 -37.61 18.10 -22.05
N LEU A 909 -38.20 18.15 -20.85
CA LEU A 909 -37.48 17.93 -19.59
C LEU A 909 -38.06 16.75 -18.78
N PRO A 910 -37.24 16.03 -18.00
CA PRO A 910 -37.71 14.91 -17.19
C PRO A 910 -38.68 15.37 -16.09
N LEU A 911 -39.64 14.50 -15.76
CA LEU A 911 -40.60 14.75 -14.69
C LEU A 911 -39.91 14.72 -13.32
N LEU A 912 -40.31 15.63 -12.44
CA LEU A 912 -39.86 15.73 -11.05
C LEU A 912 -40.79 14.93 -10.13
N GLN A 913 -42.08 15.24 -10.18
CA GLN A 913 -43.08 14.70 -9.26
C GLN A 913 -44.49 14.71 -9.85
N TYR A 914 -45.35 13.88 -9.27
CA TYR A 914 -46.80 13.92 -9.43
C TYR A 914 -47.44 14.65 -8.24
N ILE A 915 -48.34 15.58 -8.54
CA ILE A 915 -49.11 16.37 -7.59
C ILE A 915 -50.53 15.80 -7.53
N VAL A 916 -50.87 15.13 -6.43
CA VAL A 916 -52.18 14.50 -6.22
C VAL A 916 -53.01 15.34 -5.28
N LYS A 917 -54.15 15.83 -5.76
CA LYS A 917 -55.14 16.60 -4.99
C LYS A 917 -56.37 15.74 -4.73
N TYR A 918 -56.82 15.64 -3.49
CA TYR A 918 -58.03 14.88 -3.14
C TYR A 918 -58.87 15.51 -2.04
N GLU A 919 -60.17 15.21 -2.01
CA GLU A 919 -61.13 15.67 -1.00
C GLU A 919 -62.16 14.57 -0.69
N GLN A 920 -62.75 14.61 0.50
CA GLN A 920 -63.86 13.72 0.88
C GLN A 920 -65.19 14.35 0.48
N VAL A 921 -65.94 13.66 -0.37
CA VAL A 921 -67.20 14.16 -0.93
C VAL A 921 -68.25 14.26 0.18
N GLY A 922 -68.78 15.46 0.38
CA GLY A 922 -69.79 15.76 1.40
C GLY A 922 -69.22 16.29 2.72
N VAL A 923 -67.89 16.41 2.86
CA VAL A 923 -67.25 17.02 4.04
C VAL A 923 -66.62 18.37 3.65
N PRO A 924 -67.13 19.50 4.16
CA PRO A 924 -66.54 20.81 3.88
C PRO A 924 -65.10 20.91 4.42
N ASN A 925 -64.22 21.59 3.67
CA ASN A 925 -62.79 21.78 3.98
C ASN A 925 -61.94 20.50 4.05
N SER A 926 -62.29 19.45 3.30
CA SER A 926 -61.55 18.16 3.31
C SER A 926 -60.41 18.06 2.28
N PHE A 927 -60.07 19.14 1.58
CA PHE A 927 -59.02 19.16 0.55
C PHE A 927 -57.62 18.89 1.10
N LYS A 928 -56.88 18.02 0.42
CA LYS A 928 -55.48 17.68 0.70
C LYS A 928 -54.69 17.53 -0.60
N THR A 929 -53.41 17.90 -0.56
CA THR A 929 -52.48 17.75 -1.68
C THR A 929 -51.25 16.97 -1.21
N ILE A 930 -50.84 15.96 -1.98
CA ILE A 930 -49.66 15.12 -1.69
C ILE A 930 -48.77 15.11 -2.93
N LEU A 931 -47.46 15.19 -2.70
CA LEU A 931 -46.43 15.12 -3.74
C LEU A 931 -45.81 13.73 -3.75
N PHE A 932 -45.67 13.15 -4.94
CA PHE A 932 -45.04 11.84 -5.13
C PHE A 932 -43.89 11.94 -6.12
N PRO A 933 -42.65 11.58 -5.74
CA PRO A 933 -41.51 11.63 -6.65
C PRO A 933 -41.65 10.60 -7.77
N VAL A 934 -41.16 10.96 -8.96
CA VAL A 934 -41.13 10.05 -10.11
C VAL A 934 -39.94 9.10 -9.99
N VAL A 935 -40.21 7.79 -10.00
CA VAL A 935 -39.18 6.74 -9.82
C VAL A 935 -38.66 6.20 -11.16
N SER A 936 -39.49 6.23 -12.22
CA SER A 936 -39.12 5.76 -13.56
C SER A 936 -39.97 6.41 -14.65
N ASN A 937 -39.52 6.34 -15.91
CA ASN A 937 -40.30 6.76 -17.09
C ASN A 937 -41.40 5.74 -17.49
N GLN A 938 -41.72 4.79 -16.60
CA GLN A 938 -42.77 3.78 -16.79
C GLN A 938 -44.00 4.09 -15.93
N SER A 939 -45.05 3.28 -16.05
CA SER A 939 -46.24 3.42 -15.20
C SER A 939 -45.89 3.29 -13.73
N GLN A 940 -46.38 4.23 -12.92
CA GLN A 940 -46.13 4.28 -11.48
C GLN A 940 -47.46 4.16 -10.73
N THR A 941 -47.52 3.21 -9.81
CA THR A 941 -48.65 3.10 -8.89
C THR A 941 -48.43 3.98 -7.67
N ILE A 942 -49.39 4.83 -7.36
CA ILE A 942 -49.39 5.76 -6.22
C ILE A 942 -50.49 5.37 -5.24
N GLU A 943 -50.17 5.32 -3.94
CA GLU A 943 -51.10 4.93 -2.89
C GLU A 943 -51.42 6.11 -1.95
N ILE A 944 -52.69 6.51 -1.88
CA ILE A 944 -53.19 7.50 -0.93
C ILE A 944 -53.58 6.77 0.36
N LYS A 945 -52.94 7.10 1.48
CA LYS A 945 -53.10 6.42 2.78
C LYS A 945 -53.94 7.21 3.77
N SER A 946 -54.36 6.54 4.85
CA SER A 946 -55.08 7.13 6.00
C SER A 946 -56.45 7.73 5.64
N LEU A 947 -57.18 7.05 4.77
CA LEU A 947 -58.55 7.41 4.39
C LEU A 947 -59.56 6.79 5.35
N GLN A 948 -60.66 7.50 5.57
CA GLN A 948 -61.80 6.95 6.32
C GLN A 948 -62.49 5.83 5.54
N ALA A 949 -62.83 4.75 6.25
CA ALA A 949 -63.61 3.64 5.71
C ALA A 949 -65.03 4.08 5.29
N ALA A 950 -65.64 3.33 4.37
CA ALA A 950 -66.99 3.57 3.83
C ALA A 950 -67.25 4.98 3.26
N SER A 951 -66.21 5.72 2.85
CA SER A 951 -66.28 7.14 2.48
C SER A 951 -65.91 7.38 1.01
N LEU A 952 -66.58 8.34 0.35
CA LEU A 952 -66.37 8.70 -1.06
C LEU A 952 -65.36 9.84 -1.18
N TYR A 953 -64.35 9.69 -2.04
CA TYR A 953 -63.31 10.69 -2.30
C TYR A 953 -63.30 11.14 -3.75
N ARG A 954 -62.98 12.42 -4.00
CA ARG A 954 -62.72 13.01 -5.33
C ARG A 954 -61.22 13.31 -5.46
N ILE A 955 -60.57 12.88 -6.54
CA ILE A 955 -59.12 12.88 -6.74
C ILE A 955 -58.75 13.48 -8.12
N GLN A 956 -57.69 14.28 -8.18
CA GLN A 956 -57.10 14.87 -9.39
C GLN A 956 -55.57 14.76 -9.34
N VAL A 957 -54.91 14.60 -10.48
CA VAL A 957 -53.45 14.46 -10.55
C VAL A 957 -52.85 15.35 -11.63
N ALA A 958 -51.75 16.03 -11.31
CA ALA A 958 -50.91 16.75 -12.28
C ALA A 958 -49.47 16.20 -12.20
N ALA A 959 -48.71 16.33 -13.28
CA ALA A 959 -47.26 16.14 -13.32
C ALA A 959 -46.52 17.49 -13.35
N GLU A 960 -45.31 17.52 -12.84
CA GLU A 960 -44.43 18.71 -12.83
C GLU A 960 -43.05 18.34 -13.38
N ASN A 961 -42.51 19.19 -14.25
CA ASN A 961 -41.10 19.20 -14.64
C ASN A 961 -40.49 20.58 -14.28
N HIS A 962 -39.21 20.80 -14.60
CA HIS A 962 -38.56 22.09 -14.32
C HIS A 962 -39.12 23.28 -15.14
N ALA A 963 -39.88 23.03 -16.22
CA ALA A 963 -40.59 24.07 -16.97
C ALA A 963 -41.95 24.43 -16.33
N GLY A 964 -42.51 23.56 -15.50
CA GLY A 964 -43.65 23.87 -14.65
C GLY A 964 -44.62 22.70 -14.46
N GLN A 965 -45.77 23.04 -13.88
CA GLN A 965 -46.85 22.10 -13.59
C GLN A 965 -47.81 21.97 -14.79
N SER A 966 -48.18 20.74 -15.11
CA SER A 966 -49.25 20.42 -16.05
C SER A 966 -50.64 20.76 -15.51
N VAL A 967 -51.62 20.85 -16.40
CA VAL A 967 -53.04 20.96 -16.00
C VAL A 967 -53.47 19.65 -15.31
N PHE A 968 -54.25 19.78 -14.22
CA PHE A 968 -54.79 18.63 -13.49
C PHE A 968 -55.66 17.74 -14.40
N SER A 969 -55.60 16.43 -14.14
CA SER A 969 -56.47 15.44 -14.77
C SER A 969 -57.96 15.69 -14.44
N THR A 970 -58.83 15.09 -15.24
CA THR A 970 -60.26 15.05 -14.97
C THR A 970 -60.53 14.40 -13.61
N PRO A 971 -61.41 14.95 -12.76
CA PRO A 971 -61.63 14.45 -11.40
C PRO A 971 -62.21 13.03 -11.37
N ILE A 972 -61.59 12.16 -10.59
CA ILE A 972 -61.97 10.75 -10.41
C ILE A 972 -62.62 10.58 -9.04
N GLN A 973 -63.66 9.74 -8.92
CA GLN A 973 -64.31 9.42 -7.65
C GLN A 973 -64.10 7.95 -7.25
N ALA A 974 -63.80 7.67 -5.98
CA ALA A 974 -63.58 6.32 -5.45
C ALA A 974 -64.09 6.19 -3.99
N LYS A 975 -64.73 5.05 -3.66
CA LYS A 975 -65.35 4.79 -2.35
C LYS A 975 -64.62 3.67 -1.60
N THR A 976 -64.25 3.88 -0.34
CA THR A 976 -63.53 2.90 0.51
C THR A 976 -64.46 1.83 1.11
N PHE A 977 -63.93 0.63 1.41
CA PHE A 977 -64.68 -0.52 1.99
C PHE A 977 -64.93 -0.41 3.51
N SER A 978 -65.81 -1.25 4.08
CA SER A 978 -66.01 -1.44 5.54
C SER A 978 -65.13 -2.59 6.08
N GLY A 979 -64.36 -2.40 7.15
CA GLY A 979 -63.32 -3.36 7.63
C GLY A 979 -63.79 -4.66 8.32
N GLU A 980 -62.83 -5.56 8.62
CA GLU A 980 -62.94 -6.92 9.23
C GLU A 980 -62.25 -6.99 10.63
N VAL A 981 -62.37 -8.11 11.37
CA VAL A 981 -61.65 -8.33 12.67
C VAL A 981 -60.14 -8.56 12.47
N PRO A 982 -59.26 -8.24 13.44
CA PRO A 982 -57.83 -8.31 13.23
C PRO A 982 -57.33 -9.76 13.27
N GLN A 983 -56.24 -10.06 12.56
CA GLN A 983 -55.59 -11.37 12.52
C GLN A 983 -54.13 -11.25 12.98
N PHE A 984 -53.72 -12.09 13.92
CA PHE A 984 -52.38 -12.06 14.50
C PHE A 984 -51.92 -13.47 14.89
N SER A 985 -50.62 -13.66 15.10
CA SER A 985 -50.04 -14.94 15.50
C SER A 985 -49.04 -14.76 16.65
N LEU A 986 -49.00 -15.75 17.54
CA LEU A 986 -48.00 -15.83 18.62
C LEU A 986 -46.67 -16.33 18.06
N SER A 987 -45.56 -15.78 18.56
CA SER A 987 -44.19 -16.22 18.24
C SER A 987 -43.54 -16.92 19.43
N ASN A 988 -42.32 -17.45 19.28
CA ASN A 988 -41.65 -18.25 20.32
C ASN A 988 -41.52 -17.48 21.65
N THR A 989 -42.31 -17.88 22.64
CA THR A 989 -42.24 -17.39 24.02
C THR A 989 -41.05 -18.01 24.74
N SER A 990 -40.24 -17.21 25.42
CA SER A 990 -39.10 -17.70 26.22
C SER A 990 -39.22 -17.24 27.68
N CYS A 991 -39.10 -18.18 28.63
CA CYS A 991 -38.98 -17.83 30.03
C CYS A 991 -37.57 -17.33 30.33
N LEU A 992 -37.46 -16.08 30.79
CA LEU A 992 -36.18 -15.41 31.05
C LEU A 992 -35.51 -15.97 32.31
N ASP A 993 -36.31 -16.32 33.32
CA ASP A 993 -35.86 -16.97 34.56
C ASP A 993 -36.94 -17.89 35.17
N TYR A 994 -36.86 -18.19 36.47
CA TYR A 994 -37.82 -19.02 37.19
C TYR A 994 -39.09 -18.28 37.67
N ARG A 995 -39.18 -16.95 37.45
CA ARG A 995 -40.29 -16.07 37.89
C ARG A 995 -40.89 -15.21 36.77
N SER A 996 -40.30 -15.18 35.59
CA SER A 996 -40.69 -14.30 34.50
C SER A 996 -40.61 -14.97 33.13
N CYS A 997 -41.58 -14.67 32.27
CA CYS A 997 -41.60 -15.15 30.89
C CYS A 997 -42.03 -14.06 29.91
N LEU A 998 -41.34 -13.98 28.77
CA LEU A 998 -41.58 -12.99 27.73
C LEU A 998 -42.51 -13.58 26.65
N ILE A 999 -43.63 -12.89 26.39
CA ILE A 999 -44.59 -13.23 25.35
C ILE A 999 -44.44 -12.27 24.19
N LYS A 1000 -44.43 -12.79 22.97
CA LYS A 1000 -44.30 -11.99 21.74
C LYS A 1000 -45.33 -12.41 20.70
N TRP A 1001 -45.93 -11.45 20.02
CA TRP A 1001 -46.87 -11.66 18.91
C TRP A 1001 -46.57 -10.71 17.76
N PHE A 1002 -47.00 -11.10 16.55
CA PHE A 1002 -46.97 -10.22 15.39
C PHE A 1002 -48.36 -10.14 14.76
N ILE A 1003 -48.72 -8.93 14.36
CA ILE A 1003 -49.99 -8.64 13.70
C ILE A 1003 -49.83 -9.02 12.22
N VAL A 1004 -50.69 -9.90 11.73
CA VAL A 1004 -50.69 -10.34 10.32
C VAL A 1004 -51.51 -9.38 9.47
N TYR A 1005 -52.67 -8.96 10.00
CA TYR A 1005 -53.57 -8.01 9.35
C TYR A 1005 -54.44 -7.33 10.42
N ASP A 1006 -54.66 -6.03 10.36
CA ASP A 1006 -55.47 -5.30 11.36
C ASP A 1006 -56.98 -5.27 11.03
N GLY A 1007 -57.38 -5.92 9.92
CA GLY A 1007 -58.77 -5.92 9.46
C GLY A 1007 -59.17 -4.62 8.77
N GLY A 1008 -58.25 -3.70 8.47
CA GLY A 1008 -58.58 -2.41 7.87
C GLY A 1008 -59.13 -1.37 8.86
N SER A 1009 -59.00 -1.62 10.16
CA SER A 1009 -59.33 -0.66 11.24
C SER A 1009 -58.31 -0.79 12.37
N LYS A 1010 -57.83 0.35 12.88
CA LYS A 1010 -56.73 0.39 13.87
C LYS A 1010 -57.04 -0.45 15.11
N ILE A 1011 -56.05 -1.22 15.59
CA ILE A 1011 -56.12 -1.95 16.86
C ILE A 1011 -56.35 -0.96 18.00
N SER A 1012 -57.41 -1.18 18.76
CA SER A 1012 -57.84 -0.32 19.86
C SER A 1012 -57.31 -0.78 21.21
N GLN A 1013 -57.14 -2.10 21.42
CA GLN A 1013 -56.73 -2.66 22.72
C GLN A 1013 -56.09 -4.04 22.59
N VAL A 1014 -55.14 -4.36 23.48
CA VAL A 1014 -54.59 -5.71 23.66
C VAL A 1014 -54.83 -6.18 25.10
N GLU A 1015 -55.32 -7.42 25.28
CA GLU A 1015 -55.51 -8.03 26.59
C GLU A 1015 -54.75 -9.36 26.72
N ILE A 1016 -54.07 -9.55 27.85
CA ILE A 1016 -53.40 -10.82 28.20
C ILE A 1016 -53.97 -11.38 29.50
N SER A 1017 -54.28 -12.68 29.52
CA SER A 1017 -54.71 -13.39 30.72
C SER A 1017 -54.00 -14.74 30.82
N TYR A 1018 -53.72 -15.20 32.04
CA TYR A 1018 -53.01 -16.46 32.25
C TYR A 1018 -53.55 -17.26 33.44
N ALA A 1019 -53.37 -18.58 33.41
CA ALA A 1019 -53.81 -19.49 34.45
C ALA A 1019 -52.83 -20.66 34.62
N THR A 1020 -52.68 -21.18 35.84
CA THR A 1020 -51.87 -22.38 36.09
C THR A 1020 -52.55 -23.63 35.54
N ILE A 1021 -51.78 -24.59 35.03
CA ILE A 1021 -52.28 -25.90 34.57
C ILE A 1021 -51.87 -26.95 35.61
N HIS A 1022 -52.85 -27.61 36.21
CA HIS A 1022 -52.61 -28.71 37.16
C HIS A 1022 -52.60 -30.08 36.45
N GLY A 1023 -52.02 -31.11 37.09
CA GLY A 1023 -51.65 -32.42 36.50
C GLY A 1023 -52.72 -33.22 35.75
N ASN A 1024 -54.00 -32.82 35.78
CA ASN A 1024 -55.09 -33.39 34.97
C ASN A 1024 -55.54 -32.44 33.83
N ASN A 1025 -54.67 -31.56 33.32
CA ASN A 1025 -55.01 -30.50 32.35
C ASN A 1025 -56.15 -29.56 32.81
N LYS A 1026 -56.51 -29.59 34.09
CA LYS A 1026 -57.46 -28.64 34.68
C LYS A 1026 -56.79 -27.28 34.79
N VAL A 1027 -57.34 -26.31 34.05
CA VAL A 1027 -56.94 -24.92 34.12
C VAL A 1027 -57.40 -24.36 35.45
N GLY A 1028 -56.46 -23.80 36.21
CA GLY A 1028 -56.71 -23.11 37.46
C GLY A 1028 -57.47 -21.80 37.27
N LYS A 1029 -57.55 -21.00 38.33
CA LYS A 1029 -58.22 -19.69 38.27
C LYS A 1029 -57.44 -18.75 37.35
N TRP A 1030 -58.13 -18.17 36.37
CA TRP A 1030 -57.56 -17.15 35.48
C TRP A 1030 -57.18 -15.89 36.25
N SER A 1031 -56.06 -15.29 35.85
CA SER A 1031 -55.67 -13.95 36.26
C SER A 1031 -56.72 -12.93 35.80
N LYS A 1032 -56.75 -11.76 36.45
CA LYS A 1032 -57.47 -10.61 35.87
C LYS A 1032 -56.83 -10.28 34.50
N PRO A 1033 -57.62 -9.86 33.48
CA PRO A 1033 -57.09 -9.45 32.20
C PRO A 1033 -56.15 -8.25 32.37
N ILE A 1034 -54.92 -8.38 31.90
CA ILE A 1034 -53.93 -7.32 31.86
C ILE A 1034 -54.13 -6.58 30.55
N ARG A 1035 -54.45 -5.29 30.64
CA ARG A 1035 -54.63 -4.40 29.47
C ARG A 1035 -53.31 -3.74 29.15
N ILE A 1036 -52.94 -3.79 27.87
CA ILE A 1036 -51.66 -3.27 27.36
C ILE A 1036 -51.97 -2.24 26.27
N GLU A 1037 -51.01 -1.34 26.03
CA GLU A 1037 -51.06 -0.37 24.94
C GLU A 1037 -51.31 -1.05 23.59
N SER A 1038 -52.13 -0.41 22.75
CA SER A 1038 -52.62 -0.98 21.48
C SER A 1038 -51.55 -1.23 20.40
N GLN A 1039 -50.32 -0.76 20.61
CA GLN A 1039 -49.18 -0.96 19.70
C GLN A 1039 -48.15 -1.98 20.22
N ALA A 1040 -48.33 -2.52 21.42
CA ALA A 1040 -47.39 -3.48 21.97
C ALA A 1040 -47.39 -4.79 21.16
N THR A 1041 -46.19 -5.31 20.90
CA THR A 1041 -45.97 -6.61 20.23
C THR A 1041 -45.32 -7.63 21.16
N GLU A 1042 -44.95 -7.22 22.37
CA GLU A 1042 -44.37 -8.09 23.39
C GLU A 1042 -44.73 -7.63 24.81
N TYR A 1043 -44.74 -8.58 25.75
CA TYR A 1043 -45.02 -8.32 27.16
C TYR A 1043 -44.35 -9.34 28.09
N GLU A 1044 -43.74 -8.85 29.17
CA GLU A 1044 -43.07 -9.67 30.18
C GLU A 1044 -44.04 -9.98 31.34
N LEU A 1045 -44.44 -11.24 31.48
CA LEU A 1045 -45.20 -11.74 32.63
C LEU A 1045 -44.24 -11.98 33.80
N LYS A 1046 -44.50 -11.31 34.93
CA LYS A 1046 -43.71 -11.41 36.18
C LYS A 1046 -44.49 -12.16 37.27
N ASP A 1047 -43.82 -12.47 38.38
CA ASP A 1047 -44.37 -13.14 39.57
C ASP A 1047 -44.94 -14.56 39.33
N LEU A 1048 -44.35 -15.28 38.38
CA LEU A 1048 -44.69 -16.68 38.12
C LEU A 1048 -44.03 -17.62 39.14
N LYS A 1049 -44.67 -18.77 39.40
CA LYS A 1049 -44.12 -19.81 40.27
C LYS A 1049 -43.15 -20.68 39.49
N SER A 1050 -42.01 -21.05 40.07
CA SER A 1050 -41.01 -21.93 39.46
C SER A 1050 -41.55 -23.34 39.19
N LYS A 1051 -41.09 -24.02 38.13
CA LYS A 1051 -41.51 -25.36 37.72
C LYS A 1051 -43.03 -25.54 37.62
N THR A 1052 -43.73 -24.52 37.13
CA THR A 1052 -45.20 -24.52 37.01
C THR A 1052 -45.61 -24.27 35.57
N ASN A 1053 -46.59 -25.06 35.10
CA ASN A 1053 -47.18 -24.90 33.77
C ASN A 1053 -48.26 -23.82 33.78
N TYR A 1054 -48.23 -22.92 32.80
CA TYR A 1054 -49.22 -21.87 32.61
C TYR A 1054 -49.81 -21.94 31.20
N ILE A 1055 -51.09 -21.60 31.08
CA ILE A 1055 -51.73 -21.27 29.80
C ILE A 1055 -51.96 -19.77 29.75
N ILE A 1056 -51.62 -19.15 28.63
CA ILE A 1056 -51.73 -17.72 28.37
C ILE A 1056 -52.67 -17.53 27.17
N VAL A 1057 -53.54 -16.52 27.27
CA VAL A 1057 -54.46 -16.10 26.21
C VAL A 1057 -54.19 -14.63 25.90
N VAL A 1058 -53.97 -14.32 24.63
CA VAL A 1058 -53.81 -12.96 24.11
C VAL A 1058 -55.01 -12.62 23.23
N ARG A 1059 -55.56 -11.41 23.38
CA ARG A 1059 -56.67 -10.89 22.56
C ARG A 1059 -56.34 -9.53 22.00
N LEU A 1060 -56.59 -9.34 20.70
CA LEU A 1060 -56.46 -8.05 20.01
C LEU A 1060 -57.84 -7.55 19.59
N PHE A 1061 -58.13 -6.29 19.86
CA PHE A 1061 -59.42 -5.65 19.59
C PHE A 1061 -59.28 -4.58 18.50
N ASN A 1062 -60.24 -4.50 17.59
CA ASN A 1062 -60.43 -3.37 16.67
C ASN A 1062 -61.92 -2.95 16.64
N ALA A 1063 -62.29 -2.01 15.76
CA ALA A 1063 -63.67 -1.52 15.66
C ALA A 1063 -64.69 -2.59 15.21
N ALA A 1064 -64.25 -3.67 14.55
CA ALA A 1064 -65.10 -4.76 14.08
C ALA A 1064 -65.27 -5.89 15.11
N GLY A 1065 -64.38 -6.02 16.10
CA GLY A 1065 -64.43 -7.08 17.11
C GLY A 1065 -63.06 -7.46 17.68
N HIS A 1066 -62.89 -8.70 18.16
CA HIS A 1066 -61.61 -9.18 18.68
C HIS A 1066 -61.23 -10.57 18.19
N SER A 1067 -59.93 -10.81 18.08
CA SER A 1067 -59.30 -12.10 17.78
C SER A 1067 -58.56 -12.64 19.00
N GLU A 1068 -58.48 -13.98 19.16
CA GLU A 1068 -57.91 -14.66 20.34
C GLU A 1068 -56.90 -15.75 19.94
N GLU A 1069 -55.75 -15.82 20.62
CA GLU A 1069 -54.73 -16.88 20.47
C GLU A 1069 -54.22 -17.38 21.84
N LYS A 1070 -53.79 -18.66 21.92
CA LYS A 1070 -53.40 -19.32 23.20
C LYS A 1070 -52.05 -20.04 23.13
N ILE A 1071 -51.26 -19.96 24.21
CA ILE A 1071 -49.97 -20.66 24.32
C ILE A 1071 -49.75 -21.26 25.72
N ARG A 1072 -49.00 -22.37 25.80
CA ARG A 1072 -48.64 -23.04 27.05
C ARG A 1072 -47.14 -22.86 27.32
N ILE A 1073 -46.78 -22.52 28.55
CA ILE A 1073 -45.39 -22.31 28.96
C ILE A 1073 -45.09 -22.99 30.30
N THR A 1074 -43.82 -23.32 30.54
CA THR A 1074 -43.32 -23.92 31.79
C THR A 1074 -42.14 -23.10 32.30
N THR A 1075 -42.17 -22.68 33.57
CA THR A 1075 -41.09 -21.88 34.19
C THR A 1075 -39.87 -22.73 34.58
N ASN A 1076 -38.67 -22.16 34.45
CA ASN A 1076 -37.38 -22.86 34.63
C ASN A 1076 -37.03 -23.17 36.11
N LEU A 1077 -36.08 -24.09 36.33
CA LEU A 1077 -35.47 -24.36 37.65
C LEU A 1077 -34.43 -23.28 38.00
N ILE A 1078 -34.30 -22.95 39.29
CA ILE A 1078 -33.27 -22.03 39.80
C ILE A 1078 -31.90 -22.61 39.46
N SER A 1079 -31.10 -21.93 38.63
CA SER A 1079 -29.74 -22.37 38.26
C SER A 1079 -28.72 -21.25 38.48
N GLU A 1080 -27.64 -21.60 39.19
CA GLU A 1080 -26.47 -20.77 39.46
C GLU A 1080 -25.62 -20.58 38.20
N CYS A 1081 -25.16 -19.35 37.93
CA CYS A 1081 -24.44 -19.05 36.69
C CYS A 1081 -22.91 -19.07 36.90
N LYS A 1082 -22.21 -19.94 36.14
CA LYS A 1082 -20.75 -19.98 35.97
C LYS A 1082 -20.31 -19.12 34.79
N ILE A 1083 -19.25 -18.36 35.02
CA ILE A 1083 -18.54 -17.44 34.13
C ILE A 1083 -17.81 -18.20 33.00
N GLY A 1084 -17.86 -17.68 31.77
CA GLY A 1084 -16.81 -17.90 30.78
C GLY A 1084 -17.21 -17.74 29.31
N CYS A 1085 -16.81 -16.63 28.67
CA CYS A 1085 -16.30 -16.60 27.29
C CYS A 1085 -15.54 -15.29 27.02
N ARG A 1086 -14.24 -15.42 26.73
CA ARG A 1086 -13.33 -14.38 26.21
C ARG A 1086 -13.10 -14.67 24.72
N SER A 1087 -13.20 -13.67 23.84
CA SER A 1087 -12.74 -13.72 22.44
C SER A 1087 -11.58 -12.73 22.21
N LYS A 1088 -10.66 -13.10 21.31
CA LYS A 1088 -9.46 -12.36 20.90
C LYS A 1088 -9.80 -11.10 20.06
N PRO A 1089 -8.91 -10.08 20.00
CA PRO A 1089 -9.20 -8.79 19.37
C PRO A 1089 -8.70 -8.73 17.91
N SER A 1090 -9.59 -8.51 16.94
CA SER A 1090 -9.20 -8.10 15.57
C SER A 1090 -10.21 -7.22 14.83
N VAL A 1091 -11.37 -6.91 15.41
CA VAL A 1091 -12.47 -6.21 14.70
C VAL A 1091 -12.74 -4.83 15.29
N LEU A 1092 -12.60 -4.66 16.62
CA LEU A 1092 -12.83 -3.38 17.29
C LEU A 1092 -11.84 -2.27 16.91
N ILE A 1093 -10.60 -2.62 16.56
CA ILE A 1093 -9.58 -1.63 16.16
C ILE A 1093 -9.87 -1.13 14.74
N ILE A 1094 -10.32 -2.01 13.85
CA ILE A 1094 -10.70 -1.65 12.48
C ILE A 1094 -11.98 -0.80 12.50
N ILE A 1095 -12.96 -1.19 13.31
CA ILE A 1095 -14.18 -0.39 13.52
C ILE A 1095 -13.83 0.97 14.15
N GLY A 1096 -12.88 1.03 15.10
CA GLY A 1096 -12.44 2.29 15.71
C GLY A 1096 -11.71 3.23 14.73
N ILE A 1097 -10.91 2.67 13.81
CA ILE A 1097 -10.23 3.44 12.75
C ILE A 1097 -11.25 3.94 11.73
N ILE A 1098 -12.16 3.08 11.27
CA ILE A 1098 -13.23 3.46 10.33
C ILE A 1098 -14.15 4.50 10.96
N ALA A 1099 -14.54 4.32 12.23
CA ALA A 1099 -15.34 5.30 12.96
C ALA A 1099 -14.62 6.63 13.15
N SER A 1100 -13.30 6.63 13.39
CA SER A 1100 -12.51 7.86 13.51
C SER A 1100 -12.31 8.57 12.17
N ILE A 1101 -12.18 7.82 11.07
CA ILE A 1101 -12.11 8.38 9.70
C ILE A 1101 -13.46 8.96 9.30
N ILE A 1102 -14.56 8.25 9.58
CA ILE A 1102 -15.92 8.73 9.32
C ILE A 1102 -16.22 9.96 10.18
N LEU A 1103 -15.88 9.94 11.46
CA LEU A 1103 -16.04 11.10 12.36
C LEU A 1103 -15.18 12.28 11.89
N GLY A 1104 -13.94 12.03 11.47
CA GLY A 1104 -13.07 13.06 10.88
C GLY A 1104 -13.62 13.63 9.57
N ALA A 1105 -14.18 12.78 8.70
CA ALA A 1105 -14.81 13.21 7.45
C ALA A 1105 -16.11 14.02 7.70
N ILE A 1106 -16.91 13.61 8.69
CA ILE A 1106 -18.09 14.35 9.14
C ILE A 1106 -17.68 15.70 9.73
N ILE A 1107 -16.62 15.75 10.56
CA ILE A 1107 -16.10 17.00 11.11
C ILE A 1107 -15.55 17.90 10.00
N ILE A 1108 -14.81 17.37 9.02
CA ILE A 1108 -14.33 18.13 7.86
C ILE A 1108 -15.50 18.67 7.04
N PHE A 1109 -16.55 17.87 6.82
CA PHE A 1109 -17.75 18.29 6.11
C PHE A 1109 -18.50 19.40 6.87
N ILE A 1110 -18.64 19.26 8.19
CA ILE A 1110 -19.20 20.30 9.07
C ILE A 1110 -18.34 21.56 9.05
N LEU A 1111 -17.01 21.43 9.06
CA LEU A 1111 -16.07 22.56 8.96
C LEU A 1111 -16.12 23.23 7.58
N LEU A 1112 -16.35 22.49 6.50
CA LEU A 1112 -16.55 23.05 5.15
C LEU A 1112 -17.88 23.82 5.07
N ILE A 1113 -18.96 23.31 5.69
CA ILE A 1113 -20.25 24.00 5.79
C ILE A 1113 -20.11 25.27 6.64
N LEU A 1114 -19.47 25.17 7.81
CA LEU A 1114 -19.18 26.31 8.70
C LEU A 1114 -18.31 27.34 8.01
N ASN A 1115 -17.27 26.92 7.29
CA ASN A 1115 -16.39 27.83 6.55
C ASN A 1115 -17.15 28.55 5.43
N ARG A 1116 -18.07 27.87 4.72
CA ARG A 1116 -18.94 28.50 3.72
C ARG A 1116 -19.88 29.53 4.35
N ALA A 1117 -20.44 29.23 5.52
CA ALA A 1117 -21.29 30.13 6.29
C ALA A 1117 -20.51 31.34 6.86
N LEU A 1118 -19.27 31.15 7.30
CA LEU A 1118 -18.39 32.20 7.81
C LEU A 1118 -17.88 33.11 6.68
N LEU A 1119 -17.54 32.57 5.50
CA LEU A 1119 -17.22 33.35 4.30
C LEU A 1119 -18.37 34.27 3.89
N THR A 1120 -19.61 33.76 3.92
CA THR A 1120 -20.81 34.58 3.67
C THR A 1120 -21.02 35.64 4.76
N HIS A 1121 -20.72 35.35 6.02
CA HIS A 1121 -20.91 36.29 7.13
C HIS A 1121 -19.80 37.37 7.17
N TYR A 1122 -18.56 37.04 6.79
CA TYR A 1122 -17.43 37.98 6.72
C TYR A 1122 -17.59 38.94 5.55
N ASN A 1123 -17.92 38.44 4.35
CA ASN A 1123 -18.22 39.28 3.17
C ASN A 1123 -19.39 40.23 3.40
N TYR A 1124 -20.30 39.90 4.32
CA TYR A 1124 -21.42 40.75 4.71
C TYR A 1124 -21.04 41.87 5.71
N ARG A 1125 -19.97 41.70 6.50
CA ARG A 1125 -19.53 42.70 7.51
C ARG A 1125 -18.41 43.63 7.04
N ASN A 1126 -17.57 43.20 6.11
CA ASN A 1126 -16.47 44.01 5.56
C ASN A 1126 -16.52 44.02 4.02
N PRO A 1127 -17.31 44.92 3.40
CA PRO A 1127 -17.40 45.00 1.95
C PRO A 1127 -16.12 45.54 1.28
N GLU A 1128 -15.20 46.16 2.04
CA GLU A 1128 -13.98 46.78 1.50
C GLU A 1128 -12.74 45.85 1.44
N SER A 1129 -12.81 44.62 1.98
CA SER A 1129 -11.70 43.65 1.94
C SER A 1129 -11.86 42.54 0.90
N SER A 1130 -12.71 42.75 -0.11
CA SER A 1130 -12.73 41.88 -1.30
C SER A 1130 -11.41 42.08 -2.08
N PRO A 1131 -10.75 41.03 -2.58
CA PRO A 1131 -9.60 41.22 -3.45
C PRO A 1131 -10.07 41.89 -4.73
N ALA A 1132 -9.70 43.16 -4.89
CA ALA A 1132 -9.78 43.84 -6.18
C ALA A 1132 -8.95 43.04 -7.18
N ILE A 1133 -9.63 42.35 -8.10
CA ILE A 1133 -9.03 41.83 -9.31
C ILE A 1133 -8.56 43.06 -10.10
N GLY A 1134 -7.27 43.35 -10.01
CA GLY A 1134 -6.65 44.50 -10.66
C GLY A 1134 -6.70 44.37 -12.18
N ARG A 1135 -7.64 45.09 -12.81
CA ARG A 1135 -7.33 45.85 -14.02
C ARG A 1135 -6.85 47.21 -13.57
N ARG A 1136 -5.55 47.45 -13.59
CA ARG A 1136 -5.01 48.82 -13.66
C ARG A 1136 -4.67 49.11 -15.11
N ALA A 1137 -5.55 49.87 -15.73
CA ALA A 1137 -5.22 50.65 -16.91
C ALA A 1137 -4.09 51.62 -16.54
N THR A 1138 -3.08 51.67 -17.40
CA THR A 1138 -2.21 52.83 -17.56
C THR A 1138 -2.88 53.69 -18.62
N ASP A 1139 -3.17 54.95 -18.28
CA ASP A 1139 -2.74 56.12 -19.04
C ASP A 1139 -3.06 57.41 -18.24
N ASP A 1140 -2.07 58.30 -18.25
CA ASP A 1140 -2.05 59.77 -18.04
C ASP A 1140 -2.30 60.39 -16.64
N GLU A 1141 -1.21 60.74 -15.93
CA GLU A 1141 -0.62 62.10 -15.79
C GLU A 1141 0.70 62.09 -14.99
#